data_AF-A0A1F7SY75-F1
#
_entry.id   AF-A0A1F7SY75-F1
#
_cell.length_a   1.000
_cell.length_b   1.000
_cell.length_c   1.000
_cell.angle_alpha   90.00
_cell.angle_beta   90.00
_cell.angle_gamma   90.00
#
_symmetry.space_group_name_H-M   'P 1'
#
loop_
_entity.id
_entity.type
_entity.pdbx_description
1 polymer ?
#
loop_
_entity_poly.entity_id
_entity_poly.type
_entity_poly.pdbx_seq_one_letter_code
_entity_poly.pdbx_strand_id
1 'polypeptide(L)'
;MKTGPDTLEVVAAVVRRGGEILICQRPQGAHLGGLWEFPGGKIEGGESPEAALARELREELEVEVEVGPLRWETRHAYPDREVHLRFYDCEWKAGEGRDNGVARHAWVHPSRLGQFHFLPADAPLIRELSGEEEGAGEREAAFQYCRELAAAHYENFPVASWLLPARMRPHLAAIYAFARTADDIADGAAPKAERLALLAEMERGLGAAAQGRGEGPVFAALARTIRAHGLPVQPFRDLLSAFRQDVEVPRYPDYAALLDYCRRSANPVGRIVLAMWGIGEEEMLRASDAICTALQIANHLQDVKADYLRGIVYLPQEELAAFGVGEEELGGERASPALRALMVFQVGRARRLLAEGLPLLRRARGPLGRELRAVWRGGAAALESVERASCDVLRRAPRLGAADKAACFLAAFLPLRSLARRADPRLEERAEAGYCRWVVRRSRSNFSLAFLTLPPERRRALNAVYAFCRMVDDIADAPGEPEPKRRRLVRWKEALARFGEGGHRHPILRELARADAAFGVSLRHLREVCEGVEMDIEGARFPDFPALAAYCEKVASAVGLACLGVFGVRTAASERYARALGVALQLTNILRDVWADAQAGRVYLPREDLDRFGVGADAFRRGEYNERVVALLRFQADRARAFYQEADAALPAEGKERLFPARLMGRIYRRLLEEMEGAGFPPGGWRPPLPAWVKLREALRCYRER
;
A
#
# COMPACT_ATOMS: atom_id res chain seq x y z
N MET A 1 63.95 -10.89 -15.77
CA MET A 1 63.71 -9.68 -14.95
C MET A 1 63.28 -8.56 -15.88
N LYS A 2 62.00 -8.15 -15.83
CA LYS A 2 61.52 -6.87 -16.35
C LYS A 2 60.80 -6.18 -15.20
N THR A 3 61.51 -5.16 -14.71
CA THR A 3 61.12 -3.97 -13.95
C THR A 3 59.65 -3.84 -13.51
N GLY A 4 59.45 -3.64 -12.21
CA GLY A 4 58.17 -3.18 -11.65
C GLY A 4 57.75 -1.80 -12.19
N PRO A 5 56.60 -1.26 -11.76
CA PRO A 5 56.11 0.02 -12.25
C PRO A 5 57.18 1.12 -12.06
N ASP A 6 57.45 1.90 -13.12
CA ASP A 6 58.38 3.04 -13.06
C ASP A 6 57.96 3.97 -11.92
N THR A 7 58.79 4.03 -10.88
CA THR A 7 58.58 4.93 -9.75
C THR A 7 59.06 6.32 -10.15
N LEU A 8 58.14 7.28 -10.14
CA LEU A 8 58.45 8.66 -10.44
C LEU A 8 58.94 9.36 -9.16
N GLU A 9 60.17 9.85 -9.19
CA GLU A 9 60.77 10.61 -8.08
C GLU A 9 60.42 12.10 -8.23
N VAL A 10 59.72 12.64 -7.23
CA VAL A 10 59.19 14.01 -7.23
C VAL A 10 59.59 14.72 -5.94
N VAL A 11 59.91 16.01 -6.04
CA VAL A 11 60.23 16.88 -4.91
C VAL A 11 59.24 18.03 -4.83
N ALA A 12 58.90 18.45 -3.61
CA ALA A 12 58.00 19.57 -3.37
C ALA A 12 58.47 20.43 -2.19
N ALA A 13 58.13 21.72 -2.23
CA ALA A 13 58.58 22.72 -1.26
C ALA A 13 57.45 23.12 -0.32
N VAL A 14 57.73 23.07 0.98
CA VAL A 14 56.93 23.71 2.02
C VAL A 14 57.52 25.08 2.30
N VAL A 15 57.14 26.06 1.48
CA VAL A 15 57.63 27.44 1.62
C VAL A 15 56.75 28.22 2.59
N ARG A 16 57.34 28.81 3.63
CA ARG A 16 56.63 29.57 4.67
C ARG A 16 56.93 31.07 4.59
N ARG A 17 55.89 31.90 4.64
CA ARG A 17 56.02 33.37 4.71
C ARG A 17 54.86 33.94 5.52
N GLY A 18 55.16 34.73 6.56
CA GLY A 18 54.12 35.42 7.35
C GLY A 18 53.11 34.49 8.04
N GLY A 19 53.48 33.23 8.36
CA GLY A 19 52.57 32.24 8.93
C GLY A 19 51.69 31.51 7.90
N GLU A 20 51.87 31.78 6.61
CA GLU A 20 51.18 31.12 5.51
C GLU A 20 52.14 30.20 4.73
N ILE A 21 51.56 29.25 4.00
CA ILE A 21 52.25 28.27 3.16
C ILE A 21 51.90 28.51 1.70
N LEU A 22 52.90 28.45 0.84
CA LEU A 22 52.73 28.57 -0.61
C LEU A 22 52.18 27.26 -1.21
N ILE A 23 51.10 27.36 -1.97
CA ILE A 23 50.48 26.24 -2.69
C ILE A 23 50.19 26.65 -4.13
N CYS A 24 50.18 25.70 -5.05
CA CYS A 24 49.97 25.93 -6.48
C CYS A 24 48.84 25.07 -7.02
N GLN A 25 48.16 25.54 -8.06
CA GLN A 25 47.13 24.79 -8.77
C GLN A 25 47.66 24.32 -10.13
N ARG A 26 47.48 23.04 -10.43
CA ARG A 26 47.91 22.43 -11.70
C ARG A 26 47.16 23.02 -12.89
N PRO A 27 47.83 23.30 -14.03
CA PRO A 27 47.17 23.67 -15.29
C PRO A 27 46.07 22.67 -15.69
N GLN A 28 44.97 23.15 -16.26
CA GLN A 28 43.79 22.32 -16.59
C GLN A 28 44.11 21.16 -17.56
N GLY A 29 45.17 21.28 -18.37
CA GLY A 29 45.63 20.26 -19.32
C GLY A 29 46.68 19.28 -18.77
N ALA A 30 47.14 19.45 -17.53
CA ALA A 30 48.12 18.56 -16.90
C ALA A 30 47.46 17.28 -16.35
N HIS A 31 48.25 16.24 -16.09
CA HIS A 31 47.79 15.07 -15.33
C HIS A 31 47.22 15.52 -13.99
N LEU A 32 45.97 15.13 -13.68
CA LEU A 32 45.21 15.60 -12.51
C LEU A 32 45.06 17.14 -12.45
N GLY A 33 44.87 17.78 -13.61
CA GLY A 33 44.74 19.23 -13.76
C GLY A 33 43.60 19.85 -12.93
N GLY A 34 43.84 21.06 -12.42
CA GLY A 34 42.90 21.78 -11.56
C GLY A 34 42.96 21.41 -10.07
N LEU A 35 43.72 20.38 -9.68
CA LEU A 35 44.01 20.10 -8.26
C LEU A 35 45.16 20.99 -7.75
N TRP A 36 45.16 21.21 -6.44
CA TRP A 36 46.23 21.93 -5.73
C TRP A 36 47.37 21.00 -5.32
N GLU A 37 48.58 21.53 -5.22
CA GLU A 37 49.79 20.82 -4.81
C GLU A 37 50.77 21.77 -4.12
N PHE A 38 51.74 21.21 -3.41
CA PHE A 38 52.92 21.98 -3.01
C PHE A 38 53.81 22.21 -4.24
N PRO A 39 54.40 23.42 -4.40
CA PRO A 39 55.23 23.74 -5.57
C PRO A 39 56.43 22.81 -5.67
N GLY A 40 56.71 22.31 -6.87
CA GLY A 40 57.82 21.41 -7.14
C GLY A 40 57.55 20.52 -8.34
N GLY A 41 58.44 19.57 -8.59
CA GLY A 41 58.42 18.81 -9.82
C GLY A 41 59.31 17.56 -9.78
N LYS A 42 59.56 17.00 -10.95
CA LYS A 42 60.26 15.73 -11.10
C LYS A 42 61.77 15.93 -10.97
N ILE A 43 62.45 14.93 -10.41
CA ILE A 43 63.91 14.90 -10.45
C ILE A 43 64.36 14.47 -11.86
N GLU A 44 65.17 15.28 -12.52
CA GLU A 44 65.72 15.05 -13.85
C GLU A 44 67.23 14.77 -13.83
N GLY A 45 67.73 13.97 -14.77
CA GLY A 45 69.14 14.01 -15.18
C GLY A 45 70.23 13.83 -14.11
N GLY A 46 70.02 13.01 -13.07
CA GLY A 46 71.05 12.76 -12.04
C GLY A 46 71.31 13.94 -11.09
N GLU A 47 70.44 14.96 -11.11
CA GLU A 47 70.49 16.07 -10.17
C GLU A 47 70.13 15.63 -8.74
N SER A 48 70.56 16.40 -7.74
CA SER A 48 70.14 16.15 -6.35
C SER A 48 68.69 16.61 -6.14
N PRO A 49 67.94 16.03 -5.18
CA PRO A 49 66.59 16.47 -4.85
C PRO A 49 66.47 17.98 -4.58
N GLU A 50 67.47 18.56 -3.92
CA GLU A 50 67.54 19.99 -3.61
C GLU A 50 67.77 20.84 -4.86
N ALA A 51 68.61 20.37 -5.79
CA ALA A 51 68.85 21.03 -7.06
C ALA A 51 67.59 21.00 -7.95
N ALA A 52 66.91 19.84 -8.02
CA ALA A 52 65.63 19.68 -8.70
C ALA A 52 64.60 20.67 -8.16
N LEU A 53 64.44 20.73 -6.84
CA LEU A 53 63.42 21.57 -6.22
C LEU A 53 63.70 23.06 -6.45
N ALA A 54 64.96 23.50 -6.32
CA ALA A 54 65.34 24.88 -6.58
C ALA A 54 65.17 25.27 -8.07
N ARG A 55 65.40 24.33 -9.00
CA ARG A 55 65.14 24.52 -10.44
C ARG A 55 63.65 24.69 -10.71
N GLU A 56 62.82 23.77 -10.24
CA GLU A 56 61.37 23.78 -10.45
C GLU A 56 60.73 25.07 -9.90
N LEU A 57 61.08 25.50 -8.68
CA LEU A 57 60.55 26.75 -8.12
C LEU A 57 60.99 28.00 -8.89
N ARG A 58 62.18 27.98 -9.51
CA ARG A 58 62.64 29.08 -10.38
C ARG A 58 61.88 29.08 -11.70
N GLU A 59 61.69 27.91 -12.31
CA GLU A 59 61.05 27.75 -13.62
C GLU A 59 59.54 28.01 -13.56
N GLU A 60 58.86 27.45 -12.57
CA GLU A 60 57.41 27.51 -12.49
C GLU A 60 56.90 28.77 -11.79
N LEU A 61 57.69 29.33 -10.85
CA LEU A 61 57.25 30.43 -9.99
C LEU A 61 58.12 31.70 -10.03
N GLU A 62 59.28 31.70 -10.71
CA GLU A 62 60.29 32.76 -10.61
C GLU A 62 60.70 33.07 -9.16
N VAL A 63 60.86 32.02 -8.34
CA VAL A 63 61.23 32.13 -6.93
C VAL A 63 62.59 31.50 -6.67
N GLU A 64 63.40 32.21 -5.89
CA GLU A 64 64.62 31.65 -5.31
C GLU A 64 64.36 31.27 -3.85
N VAL A 65 64.60 29.99 -3.54
CA VAL A 65 64.50 29.44 -2.19
C VAL A 65 65.82 28.86 -1.71
N GLU A 66 66.06 28.92 -0.41
CA GLU A 66 67.04 28.06 0.25
C GLU A 66 66.33 26.76 0.66
N VAL A 67 66.77 25.62 0.09
CA VAL A 67 66.21 24.31 0.40
C VAL A 67 66.80 23.82 1.71
N GLY A 68 65.93 23.67 2.71
CA GLY A 68 66.25 23.18 4.05
C GLY A 68 66.13 21.66 4.18
N PRO A 69 65.91 21.14 5.40
CA PRO A 69 65.83 19.70 5.63
C PRO A 69 64.59 19.07 5.01
N LEU A 70 64.68 17.76 4.73
CA LEU A 70 63.53 16.94 4.37
C LEU A 70 62.49 16.96 5.50
N ARG A 71 61.28 17.39 5.18
CA ARG A 71 60.14 17.51 6.10
C ARG A 71 59.33 16.23 6.16
N TRP A 72 59.03 15.64 5.00
CA TRP A 72 58.15 14.48 4.88
C TRP A 72 58.46 13.69 3.60
N GLU A 73 58.25 12.38 3.62
CA GLU A 73 58.30 11.55 2.42
C GLU A 73 57.09 10.63 2.36
N THR A 74 56.58 10.38 1.15
CA THR A 74 55.42 9.52 0.93
C THR A 74 55.50 8.82 -0.41
N ARG A 75 54.97 7.60 -0.48
CA ARG A 75 54.79 6.85 -1.72
C ARG A 75 53.30 6.71 -2.00
N HIS A 76 52.88 7.10 -3.18
CA HIS A 76 51.48 7.03 -3.59
C HIS A 76 51.34 6.29 -4.93
N ALA A 77 50.51 5.25 -4.93
CA ALA A 77 50.21 4.48 -6.13
C ALA A 77 48.98 5.07 -6.84
N TYR A 78 49.20 5.58 -8.05
CA TYR A 78 48.14 5.91 -9.01
C TYR A 78 47.88 4.69 -9.92
N PRO A 79 46.72 4.62 -10.60
CA PRO A 79 46.40 3.49 -11.49
C PRO A 79 47.44 3.22 -12.58
N ASP A 80 48.22 4.23 -12.98
CA ASP A 80 49.18 4.20 -14.08
C ASP A 80 50.67 4.30 -13.65
N ARG A 81 50.97 4.63 -12.38
CA ARG A 81 52.35 4.82 -11.88
C ARG A 81 52.44 4.85 -10.35
N GLU A 82 53.63 4.62 -9.79
CA GLU A 82 53.95 4.96 -8.39
C GLU A 82 54.70 6.30 -8.36
N VAL A 83 54.35 7.17 -7.42
CA VAL A 83 55.04 8.44 -7.17
C VAL A 83 55.67 8.40 -5.79
N HIS A 84 56.98 8.66 -5.74
CA HIS A 84 57.72 8.86 -4.51
C HIS A 84 57.99 10.36 -4.33
N LEU A 85 57.28 10.96 -3.39
CA LEU A 85 57.23 12.41 -3.18
C LEU A 85 57.96 12.79 -1.89
N ARG A 86 58.96 13.67 -2.02
CA ARG A 86 59.75 14.21 -0.92
C ARG A 86 59.47 15.71 -0.74
N PHE A 87 59.07 16.09 0.47
CA PHE A 87 58.77 17.47 0.83
C PHE A 87 59.93 18.06 1.63
N TYR A 88 60.41 19.23 1.24
CA TYR A 88 61.48 19.95 1.95
C TYR A 88 60.94 21.26 2.53
N ASP A 89 61.38 21.61 3.74
CA ASP A 89 61.16 22.96 4.25
C ASP A 89 62.03 23.94 3.43
N CYS A 90 61.44 25.03 2.94
CA CYS A 90 62.14 25.99 2.09
C CYS A 90 61.98 27.41 2.61
N GLU A 91 63.07 28.18 2.62
CA GLU A 91 63.06 29.59 2.98
C GLU A 91 63.05 30.46 1.71
N TRP A 92 62.08 31.37 1.60
CA TRP A 92 61.99 32.30 0.47
C TRP A 92 63.10 33.36 0.53
N LYS A 93 63.96 33.44 -0.50
CA LYS A 93 65.07 34.40 -0.55
C LYS A 93 64.79 35.59 -1.47
N ALA A 94 64.29 35.33 -2.69
CA ALA A 94 64.03 36.37 -3.69
C ALA A 94 62.96 35.94 -4.70
N GLY A 95 62.45 36.90 -5.50
CA GLY A 95 61.40 36.69 -6.50
C GLY A 95 60.06 37.32 -6.13
N GLU A 96 59.21 37.56 -7.15
CA GLU A 96 57.85 38.12 -6.98
C GLU A 96 56.77 37.03 -6.86
N GLY A 97 57.05 35.80 -7.30
CA GLY A 97 56.06 34.72 -7.40
C GLY A 97 55.11 34.93 -8.59
N ARG A 98 55.43 34.35 -9.75
CA ARG A 98 54.61 34.44 -10.97
C ARG A 98 54.08 33.08 -11.38
N ASP A 99 52.90 33.03 -11.99
CA ASP A 99 52.25 31.78 -12.40
C ASP A 99 52.76 31.30 -13.77
N ASN A 100 54.05 30.96 -13.90
CA ASN A 100 54.66 30.61 -15.19
C ASN A 100 54.44 29.14 -15.58
N GLY A 101 54.56 28.22 -14.62
CA GLY A 101 54.34 26.78 -14.81
C GLY A 101 53.03 26.25 -14.22
N VAL A 102 52.34 27.07 -13.44
CA VAL A 102 51.14 26.72 -12.68
C VAL A 102 49.93 27.52 -13.15
N ALA A 103 48.71 27.03 -12.88
CA ALA A 103 47.49 27.77 -13.22
C ALA A 103 47.31 29.01 -12.33
N ARG A 104 47.71 28.90 -11.06
CA ARG A 104 47.80 29.98 -10.06
C ARG A 104 48.51 29.49 -8.80
N HIS A 105 49.14 30.39 -8.07
CA HIS A 105 49.63 30.16 -6.71
C HIS A 105 48.79 30.92 -5.65
N ALA A 106 48.87 30.47 -4.40
CA ALA A 106 48.23 31.13 -3.27
C ALA A 106 49.05 30.95 -1.98
N TRP A 107 48.99 31.95 -1.10
CA TRP A 107 49.47 31.86 0.28
C TRP A 107 48.30 31.50 1.19
N VAL A 108 48.43 30.39 1.93
CA VAL A 108 47.35 29.81 2.71
C VAL A 108 47.83 29.50 4.12
N HIS A 109 47.12 30.02 5.12
CA HIS A 109 47.33 29.63 6.51
C HIS A 109 47.17 28.10 6.68
N PRO A 110 48.05 27.39 7.40
CA PRO A 110 48.03 25.92 7.47
C PRO A 110 46.66 25.32 7.81
N SER A 111 45.92 25.93 8.74
CA SER A 111 44.56 25.50 9.13
C SER A 111 43.49 25.62 8.04
N ARG A 112 43.79 26.24 6.89
CA ARG A 112 42.88 26.41 5.75
C ARG A 112 43.23 25.49 4.58
N LEU A 113 44.32 24.71 4.65
CA LEU A 113 44.73 23.82 3.56
C LEU A 113 43.64 22.79 3.21
N GLY A 114 42.92 22.26 4.21
CA GLY A 114 41.79 21.34 4.00
C GLY A 114 40.60 21.91 3.20
N GLN A 115 40.57 23.23 2.92
CA GLN A 115 39.54 23.86 2.09
C GLN A 115 39.82 23.75 0.59
N PHE A 116 41.04 23.31 0.21
CA PHE A 116 41.47 23.19 -1.17
C PHE A 116 41.49 21.72 -1.58
N HIS A 117 41.09 21.43 -2.81
CA HIS A 117 41.17 20.08 -3.37
C HIS A 117 42.60 19.79 -3.85
N PHE A 118 43.39 19.13 -3.00
CA PHE A 118 44.77 18.76 -3.29
C PHE A 118 44.91 17.43 -4.05
N LEU A 119 46.09 17.22 -4.62
CA LEU A 119 46.54 15.91 -5.08
C LEU A 119 46.48 14.87 -3.94
N PRO A 120 46.05 13.62 -4.22
CA PRO A 120 45.97 12.56 -3.21
C PRO A 120 47.31 12.25 -2.49
N ALA A 121 48.45 12.43 -3.18
CA ALA A 121 49.77 12.18 -2.63
C ALA A 121 50.14 13.18 -1.50
N ASP A 122 49.58 14.37 -1.52
CA ASP A 122 49.86 15.47 -0.58
C ASP A 122 49.02 15.38 0.70
N ALA A 123 47.96 14.55 0.69
CA ALA A 123 47.01 14.40 1.78
C ALA A 123 47.64 14.04 3.15
N PRO A 124 48.70 13.21 3.25
CA PRO A 124 49.38 12.95 4.53
C PRO A 124 50.02 14.21 5.14
N LEU A 125 50.74 14.99 4.32
CA LEU A 125 51.41 16.21 4.79
C LEU A 125 50.40 17.33 5.09
N ILE A 126 49.32 17.44 4.31
CA ILE A 126 48.26 18.44 4.58
C ILE A 126 47.62 18.19 5.95
N ARG A 127 47.38 16.93 6.32
CA ARG A 127 46.86 16.57 7.64
C ARG A 127 47.83 16.98 8.76
N GLU A 128 49.12 16.70 8.58
CA GLU A 128 50.20 17.08 9.49
C GLU A 128 50.27 18.61 9.67
N LEU A 129 50.24 19.37 8.58
CA LEU A 129 50.36 20.82 8.58
C LEU A 129 49.08 21.54 9.06
N SER A 130 47.90 21.00 8.76
CA SER A 130 46.61 21.60 9.15
C SER A 130 46.27 21.37 10.62
N GLY A 131 46.97 20.46 11.30
CA GLY A 131 46.61 20.00 12.64
C GLY A 131 45.29 19.20 12.66
N GLU A 132 44.87 18.66 11.52
CA GLU A 132 43.68 17.82 11.41
C GLU A 132 44.01 16.39 11.85
N GLU A 133 43.62 16.03 13.07
CA GLU A 133 43.68 14.65 13.56
C GLU A 133 43.03 13.68 12.55
N GLU A 134 43.71 12.55 12.29
CA GLU A 134 43.41 11.52 11.27
C GLU A 134 41.94 11.07 11.16
N GLY A 135 41.10 11.30 12.18
CA GLY A 135 39.69 10.92 12.13
C GLY A 135 38.78 11.85 11.31
N ALA A 136 39.15 13.09 10.94
CA ALA A 136 38.20 14.06 10.33
C ALA A 136 37.78 13.72 8.89
N GLY A 137 38.73 13.27 8.05
CA GLY A 137 38.45 12.87 6.66
C GLY A 137 37.62 11.58 6.56
N GLU A 138 37.94 10.58 7.37
CA GLU A 138 37.17 9.33 7.45
C GLU A 138 35.72 9.56 7.92
N ARG A 139 35.52 10.53 8.83
CA ARG A 139 34.20 10.94 9.32
C ARG A 139 33.29 11.46 8.21
N GLU A 140 33.80 12.30 7.31
CA GLU A 140 33.00 12.85 6.22
C GLU A 140 32.75 11.81 5.11
N ALA A 141 33.74 10.96 4.81
CA ALA A 141 33.61 9.88 3.84
C ALA A 141 32.50 8.88 4.23
N ALA A 142 32.41 8.51 5.52
CA ALA A 142 31.37 7.61 6.02
C ALA A 142 29.95 8.19 5.84
N PHE A 143 29.76 9.48 6.13
CA PHE A 143 28.47 10.14 5.89
C PHE A 143 28.17 10.33 4.41
N GLN A 144 29.19 10.59 3.58
CA GLN A 144 29.02 10.69 2.14
C GLN A 144 28.53 9.37 1.53
N TYR A 145 29.15 8.25 1.92
CA TYR A 145 28.68 6.91 1.52
C TYR A 145 27.21 6.69 1.89
N CYS A 146 26.82 7.02 3.13
CA CYS A 146 25.43 6.87 3.56
C CYS A 146 24.46 7.76 2.76
N ARG A 147 24.87 8.98 2.37
CA ARG A 147 24.07 9.88 1.53
C ARG A 147 23.89 9.33 0.12
N GLU A 148 24.95 8.78 -0.46
CA GLU A 148 24.90 8.16 -1.79
C GLU A 148 23.96 6.94 -1.79
N LEU A 149 24.07 6.07 -0.78
CA LEU A 149 23.18 4.94 -0.62
C LEU A 149 21.72 5.39 -0.45
N ALA A 150 21.48 6.41 0.38
CA ALA A 150 20.14 6.96 0.58
C ALA A 150 19.57 7.66 -0.67
N ALA A 151 20.41 8.25 -1.52
CA ALA A 151 19.99 8.91 -2.76
C ALA A 151 19.73 7.92 -3.91
N ALA A 152 20.47 6.80 -3.94
CA ALA A 152 20.32 5.75 -4.95
C ALA A 152 18.97 5.01 -4.83
N HIS A 153 18.40 4.94 -3.62
CA HIS A 153 17.10 4.31 -3.38
C HIS A 153 15.95 5.33 -3.41
N TYR A 154 15.23 5.33 -4.53
CA TYR A 154 14.08 6.20 -4.73
C TYR A 154 12.84 5.66 -3.99
N GLU A 155 12.60 6.12 -2.77
CA GLU A 155 11.38 5.82 -2.02
C GLU A 155 10.32 6.94 -2.08
N ASN A 156 9.07 6.59 -1.74
CA ASN A 156 7.92 7.51 -1.73
C ASN A 156 8.10 8.70 -0.77
N PHE A 157 9.07 8.64 0.15
CA PHE A 157 9.49 9.74 1.02
C PHE A 157 11.00 9.92 0.92
N PRO A 158 11.48 11.11 0.52
CA PRO A 158 12.91 11.36 0.49
C PRO A 158 13.43 11.37 1.93
N VAL A 159 14.24 10.37 2.26
CA VAL A 159 15.06 10.28 3.49
C VAL A 159 15.91 11.53 3.70
N ALA A 160 16.23 12.23 2.60
CA ALA A 160 16.88 13.54 2.56
C ALA A 160 15.86 14.68 2.32
N SER A 161 14.73 14.68 3.02
CA SER A 161 13.70 15.72 2.89
C SER A 161 14.30 17.10 3.14
N TRP A 162 14.17 17.98 2.14
CA TRP A 162 14.61 19.38 2.23
C TRP A 162 13.87 20.16 3.32
N LEU A 163 12.75 19.63 3.84
CA LEU A 163 12.02 20.20 4.97
C LEU A 163 12.81 20.16 6.28
N LEU A 164 13.80 19.29 6.37
CA LEU A 164 14.63 19.11 7.56
C LEU A 164 15.91 19.97 7.52
N PRO A 165 16.42 20.40 8.69
CA PRO A 165 17.64 21.22 8.76
C PRO A 165 18.84 20.52 8.15
N ALA A 166 19.70 21.25 7.42
CA ALA A 166 20.87 20.68 6.74
C ALA A 166 21.75 19.84 7.68
N ARG A 167 21.94 20.29 8.93
CA ARG A 167 22.72 19.60 9.97
C ARG A 167 22.19 18.21 10.36
N MET A 168 20.91 17.90 10.09
CA MET A 168 20.29 16.63 10.48
C MET A 168 20.26 15.60 9.34
N ARG A 169 20.42 16.04 8.09
CA ARG A 169 20.33 15.18 6.91
C ARG A 169 21.40 14.08 6.87
N PRO A 170 22.68 14.33 7.23
CA PRO A 170 23.69 13.27 7.26
C PRO A 170 23.35 12.16 8.25
N HIS A 171 22.84 12.52 9.42
CA HIS A 171 22.44 11.57 10.46
C HIS A 171 21.25 10.70 10.03
N LEU A 172 20.26 11.29 9.38
CA LEU A 172 19.12 10.55 8.81
C LEU A 172 19.56 9.62 7.68
N ALA A 173 20.48 10.07 6.83
CA ALA A 173 21.07 9.22 5.80
C ALA A 173 21.80 8.01 6.40
N ALA A 174 22.52 8.16 7.51
CA ALA A 174 23.16 7.05 8.21
C ALA A 174 22.15 6.05 8.80
N ILE A 175 21.05 6.54 9.40
CA ILE A 175 19.98 5.69 9.93
C ILE A 175 19.30 4.90 8.80
N TYR A 176 19.00 5.55 7.69
CA TYR A 176 18.41 4.90 6.53
C TYR A 176 19.37 3.91 5.88
N ALA A 177 20.65 4.27 5.71
CA ALA A 177 21.66 3.38 5.18
C ALA A 177 21.72 2.08 6.00
N PHE A 178 21.72 2.18 7.32
CA PHE A 178 21.65 1.01 8.21
C PHE A 178 20.39 0.16 7.97
N ALA A 179 19.20 0.78 7.98
CA ALA A 179 17.95 0.05 7.78
C ALA A 179 17.89 -0.61 6.39
N ARG A 180 18.34 0.11 5.36
CA ARG A 180 18.35 -0.36 3.97
C ARG A 180 19.32 -1.50 3.75
N THR A 181 20.53 -1.44 4.33
CA THR A 181 21.48 -2.56 4.27
C THR A 181 20.88 -3.82 4.89
N ALA A 182 20.16 -3.70 6.02
CA ALA A 182 19.51 -4.86 6.65
C ALA A 182 18.35 -5.41 5.81
N ASP A 183 17.53 -4.52 5.24
CA ASP A 183 16.45 -4.87 4.33
C ASP A 183 16.95 -5.60 3.08
N ASP A 184 18.03 -5.11 2.46
CA ASP A 184 18.68 -5.74 1.31
C ASP A 184 19.21 -7.14 1.60
N ILE A 185 19.76 -7.34 2.80
CA ILE A 185 20.19 -8.67 3.24
C ILE A 185 18.99 -9.59 3.40
N ALA A 186 17.89 -9.12 3.99
CA ALA A 186 16.68 -9.93 4.20
C ALA A 186 16.00 -10.31 2.87
N ASP A 187 15.95 -9.37 1.93
CA ASP A 187 15.31 -9.51 0.62
C ASP A 187 16.21 -10.19 -0.44
N GLY A 188 17.51 -10.29 -0.17
CA GLY A 188 18.49 -10.83 -1.10
C GLY A 188 18.24 -12.29 -1.50
N ALA A 189 18.85 -12.70 -2.63
CA ALA A 189 18.71 -14.05 -3.18
C ALA A 189 19.60 -15.11 -2.50
N ALA A 190 20.45 -14.71 -1.56
CA ALA A 190 21.34 -15.62 -0.83
C ALA A 190 20.53 -16.67 -0.02
N PRO A 191 21.11 -17.85 0.25
CA PRO A 191 20.49 -18.86 1.10
C PRO A 191 20.05 -18.30 2.45
N LYS A 192 18.92 -18.79 2.97
CA LYS A 192 18.35 -18.37 4.26
C LYS A 192 19.38 -18.32 5.40
N ALA A 193 20.21 -19.36 5.54
CA ALA A 193 21.22 -19.41 6.60
C ALA A 193 22.26 -18.29 6.48
N GLU A 194 22.66 -17.93 5.25
CA GLU A 194 23.61 -16.86 4.98
C GLU A 194 23.01 -15.48 5.30
N ARG A 195 21.75 -15.23 4.87
CA ARG A 195 21.04 -13.98 5.20
C ARG A 195 20.90 -13.78 6.71
N LEU A 196 20.58 -14.84 7.45
CA LEU A 196 20.52 -14.80 8.92
C LEU A 196 21.89 -14.54 9.56
N ALA A 197 22.96 -15.12 9.01
CA ALA A 197 24.32 -14.88 9.48
C ALA A 197 24.76 -13.42 9.26
N LEU A 198 24.47 -12.85 8.08
CA LEU A 198 24.73 -11.44 7.76
C LEU A 198 23.92 -10.49 8.66
N LEU A 199 22.66 -10.79 8.97
CA LEU A 199 21.88 -10.00 9.93
C LEU A 199 22.43 -10.09 11.36
N ALA A 200 22.99 -11.26 11.75
CA ALA A 200 23.68 -11.40 13.03
C ALA A 200 25.00 -10.63 13.07
N GLU A 201 25.71 -10.52 11.94
CA GLU A 201 26.87 -9.61 11.79
C GLU A 201 26.46 -8.16 11.95
N MET A 202 25.35 -7.74 11.33
CA MET A 202 24.83 -6.40 11.53
C MET A 202 24.48 -6.09 12.98
N GLU A 203 23.93 -7.06 13.72
CA GLU A 203 23.64 -6.90 15.15
C GLU A 203 24.92 -6.72 15.99
N ARG A 204 25.99 -7.46 15.66
CA ARG A 204 27.32 -7.26 16.26
C ARG A 204 27.90 -5.89 15.92
N GLY A 205 27.81 -5.48 14.65
CA GLY A 205 28.25 -4.17 14.18
C GLY A 205 27.51 -3.01 14.86
N LEU A 206 26.19 -3.15 15.05
CA LEU A 206 25.37 -2.21 15.82
C LEU A 206 25.83 -2.12 17.29
N GLY A 207 26.14 -3.28 17.91
CA GLY A 207 26.69 -3.33 19.26
C GLY A 207 28.03 -2.59 19.39
N ALA A 208 28.92 -2.75 18.41
CA ALA A 208 30.19 -2.03 18.35
C ALA A 208 30.00 -0.52 18.10
N ALA A 209 29.09 -0.15 17.18
CA ALA A 209 28.75 1.23 16.89
C ALA A 209 28.18 1.97 18.11
N ALA A 210 27.31 1.30 18.89
CA ALA A 210 26.78 1.83 20.15
C ALA A 210 27.88 2.15 21.19
N GLN A 211 29.00 1.42 21.14
CA GLN A 211 30.17 1.64 21.99
C GLN A 211 31.17 2.63 21.37
N GLY A 212 30.85 3.19 20.20
CA GLY A 212 31.71 4.13 19.48
C GLY A 212 32.77 3.50 18.60
N ARG A 213 32.72 2.18 18.36
CA ARG A 213 33.69 1.39 17.60
C ARG A 213 33.08 0.80 16.33
N GLY A 214 32.26 1.57 15.62
CA GLY A 214 31.62 1.09 14.39
C GLY A 214 32.62 0.96 13.25
N GLU A 215 32.72 -0.23 12.65
CA GLU A 215 33.62 -0.50 11.50
C GLU A 215 32.87 -0.42 10.17
N GLY A 216 33.54 0.09 9.13
CA GLY A 216 32.92 0.33 7.82
C GLY A 216 32.03 1.59 7.80
N PRO A 217 31.69 2.10 6.59
CA PRO A 217 31.11 3.42 6.43
C PRO A 217 29.73 3.57 7.10
N VAL A 218 28.88 2.55 7.04
CA VAL A 218 27.54 2.59 7.65
C VAL A 218 27.62 2.64 9.18
N PHE A 219 28.37 1.73 9.81
CA PHE A 219 28.46 1.67 11.27
C PHE A 219 29.29 2.81 11.87
N ALA A 220 30.31 3.32 11.16
CA ALA A 220 31.06 4.50 11.58
C ALA A 220 30.16 5.76 11.63
N ALA A 221 29.38 6.00 10.57
CA ALA A 221 28.41 7.10 10.53
C ALA A 221 27.30 6.92 11.58
N LEU A 222 26.83 5.69 11.77
CA LEU A 222 25.81 5.37 12.78
C LEU A 222 26.32 5.57 14.20
N ALA A 223 27.54 5.12 14.55
CA ALA A 223 28.15 5.29 15.87
C ALA A 223 28.22 6.77 16.26
N ARG A 224 28.61 7.63 15.30
CA ARG A 224 28.65 9.08 15.50
C ARG A 224 27.26 9.68 15.64
N THR A 225 26.29 9.17 14.87
CA THR A 225 24.88 9.59 14.94
C THR A 225 24.24 9.24 16.29
N ILE A 226 24.45 8.01 16.78
CA ILE A 226 24.00 7.55 18.11
C ILE A 226 24.56 8.46 19.20
N ARG A 227 25.88 8.72 19.16
CA ARG A 227 26.55 9.57 20.15
C ARG A 227 26.07 11.03 20.09
N ALA A 228 25.97 11.61 18.89
CA ALA A 228 25.61 13.02 18.70
C ALA A 228 24.17 13.34 19.16
N HIS A 229 23.26 12.38 19.04
CA HIS A 229 21.85 12.56 19.37
C HIS A 229 21.38 11.77 20.61
N GLY A 230 22.29 11.07 21.29
CA GLY A 230 21.94 10.23 22.46
C GLY A 230 20.90 9.15 22.14
N LEU A 231 21.00 8.52 20.96
CA LEU A 231 19.94 7.65 20.47
C LEU A 231 19.87 6.32 21.24
N PRO A 232 18.67 5.84 21.59
CA PRO A 232 18.52 4.50 22.14
C PRO A 232 18.87 3.46 21.07
N VAL A 233 19.63 2.43 21.47
CA VAL A 233 20.06 1.34 20.56
C VAL A 233 18.93 0.33 20.31
N GLN A 234 17.98 0.20 21.25
CA GLN A 234 16.93 -0.81 21.18
C GLN A 234 16.07 -0.72 19.90
N PRO A 235 15.60 0.46 19.45
CA PRO A 235 14.91 0.60 18.17
C PRO A 235 15.65 0.01 16.96
N PHE A 236 16.99 0.13 16.91
CA PHE A 236 17.77 -0.46 15.83
C PHE A 236 17.80 -1.99 15.90
N ARG A 237 17.83 -2.56 17.11
CA ARG A 237 17.72 -4.01 17.32
C ARG A 237 16.35 -4.54 16.94
N ASP A 238 15.31 -3.77 17.25
CA ASP A 238 13.92 -4.13 16.88
C ASP A 238 13.78 -4.22 15.34
N LEU A 239 14.37 -3.28 14.59
CA LEU A 239 14.44 -3.35 13.12
C LEU A 239 15.14 -4.63 12.63
N LEU A 240 16.33 -4.93 13.16
CA LEU A 240 17.05 -6.17 12.82
C LEU A 240 16.24 -7.44 13.18
N SER A 241 15.45 -7.40 14.26
CA SER A 241 14.55 -8.51 14.61
C SER A 241 13.43 -8.69 13.59
N ALA A 242 12.86 -7.60 13.05
CA ALA A 242 11.84 -7.68 12.01
C ALA A 242 12.41 -8.22 10.70
N PHE A 243 13.58 -7.71 10.25
CA PHE A 243 14.24 -8.23 9.05
C PHE A 243 14.57 -9.72 9.15
N ARG A 244 15.02 -10.19 10.33
CA ARG A 244 15.21 -11.64 10.57
C ARG A 244 13.92 -12.43 10.45
N GLN A 245 12.81 -11.89 10.92
CA GLN A 245 11.51 -12.55 10.82
C GLN A 245 11.04 -12.63 9.36
N ASP A 246 11.29 -11.63 8.53
CA ASP A 246 10.88 -11.66 7.11
C ASP A 246 11.62 -12.73 6.30
N VAL A 247 12.84 -13.09 6.70
CA VAL A 247 13.58 -14.24 6.14
C VAL A 247 12.86 -15.58 6.41
N GLU A 248 12.07 -15.66 7.49
CA GLU A 248 11.28 -16.85 7.85
C GLU A 248 9.95 -16.95 7.09
N VAL A 249 9.60 -15.94 6.27
CA VAL A 249 8.40 -15.90 5.43
C VAL A 249 7.10 -16.07 6.25
N PRO A 250 6.81 -15.14 7.17
CA PRO A 250 5.80 -15.35 8.20
C PRO A 250 4.37 -15.32 7.64
N ARG A 251 3.47 -16.05 8.31
CA ARG A 251 2.02 -15.82 8.30
C ARG A 251 1.64 -15.29 9.67
N TYR A 252 0.77 -14.30 9.71
CA TYR A 252 0.29 -13.72 10.96
C TYR A 252 -1.03 -14.36 11.37
N PRO A 253 -1.11 -15.12 12.47
CA PRO A 253 -2.34 -15.81 12.86
C PRO A 253 -3.49 -14.82 13.08
N ASP A 254 -3.19 -13.70 13.73
CA ASP A 254 -4.15 -12.66 14.08
C ASP A 254 -3.59 -11.24 13.88
N TYR A 255 -4.43 -10.25 14.10
CA TYR A 255 -4.05 -8.85 13.96
C TYR A 255 -3.03 -8.40 15.04
N ALA A 256 -3.04 -9.01 16.22
CA ALA A 256 -2.10 -8.68 17.28
C ALA A 256 -0.67 -9.08 16.90
N ALA A 257 -0.50 -10.24 16.25
CA ALA A 257 0.76 -10.68 15.69
C ALA A 257 1.28 -9.74 14.59
N LEU A 258 0.39 -9.24 13.72
CA LEU A 258 0.76 -8.22 12.72
C LEU A 258 1.21 -6.92 13.40
N LEU A 259 0.52 -6.47 14.45
CA LEU A 259 0.90 -5.29 15.20
C LEU A 259 2.25 -5.45 15.93
N ASP A 260 2.55 -6.63 16.48
CA ASP A 260 3.87 -6.89 17.06
C ASP A 260 4.99 -6.87 16.01
N TYR A 261 4.70 -7.31 14.78
CA TYR A 261 5.62 -7.09 13.67
C TYR A 261 5.79 -5.60 13.36
N CYS A 262 4.71 -4.83 13.19
CA CYS A 262 4.80 -3.37 12.95
C CYS A 262 5.54 -2.62 14.07
N ARG A 263 5.41 -3.09 15.32
CA ARG A 263 6.14 -2.59 16.49
C ARG A 263 7.66 -2.72 16.34
N ARG A 264 8.12 -3.69 15.54
CA ARG A 264 9.54 -3.95 15.27
C ARG A 264 10.00 -3.46 13.89
N SER A 265 9.14 -3.47 12.87
CA SER A 265 9.52 -3.09 11.50
C SER A 265 9.35 -1.61 11.18
N ALA A 266 8.41 -0.90 11.84
CA ALA A 266 8.06 0.48 11.46
C ALA A 266 8.16 1.47 12.62
N ASN A 267 7.59 1.14 13.78
CA ASN A 267 7.57 2.02 14.95
C ASN A 267 8.97 2.50 15.39
N PRO A 268 10.03 1.66 15.32
CA PRO A 268 11.38 2.10 15.68
C PRO A 268 11.87 3.32 14.89
N VAL A 269 11.52 3.43 13.61
CA VAL A 269 11.93 4.56 12.75
C VAL A 269 11.39 5.88 13.30
N GLY A 270 10.10 5.93 13.62
CA GLY A 270 9.48 7.12 14.20
C GLY A 270 10.09 7.50 15.54
N ARG A 271 10.34 6.51 16.41
CA ARG A 271 10.97 6.71 17.73
C ARG A 271 12.40 7.24 17.61
N ILE A 272 13.20 6.74 16.66
CA ILE A 272 14.55 7.25 16.39
C ILE A 272 14.49 8.72 15.94
N VAL A 273 13.60 9.05 14.98
CA VAL A 273 13.44 10.43 14.50
C VAL A 273 13.02 11.36 15.63
N LEU A 274 12.08 10.96 16.49
CA LEU A 274 11.69 11.76 17.66
C LEU A 274 12.84 11.94 18.67
N ALA A 275 13.62 10.89 18.93
CA ALA A 275 14.78 10.96 19.80
C ALA A 275 15.85 11.95 19.29
N MET A 276 16.05 12.08 17.97
CA MET A 276 16.95 13.09 17.39
C MET A 276 16.54 14.54 17.71
N TRP A 277 15.26 14.77 18.01
CA TRP A 277 14.71 16.04 18.46
C TRP A 277 14.53 16.14 19.99
N GLY A 278 15.03 15.15 20.74
CA GLY A 278 14.90 15.10 22.20
C GLY A 278 13.47 14.83 22.68
N ILE A 279 12.61 14.25 21.83
CA ILE A 279 11.22 13.94 22.17
C ILE A 279 11.15 12.48 22.61
N GLY A 280 10.85 12.26 23.90
CA GLY A 280 10.72 10.93 24.51
C GLY A 280 9.45 10.73 25.34
N GLU A 281 8.50 11.67 25.26
CA GLU A 281 7.23 11.59 26.00
C GLU A 281 6.39 10.41 25.51
N GLU A 282 5.93 9.54 26.41
CA GLU A 282 5.20 8.30 26.08
C GLU A 282 3.95 8.53 25.21
N GLU A 283 3.25 9.66 25.41
CA GLU A 283 2.12 10.05 24.57
C GLU A 283 2.53 10.34 23.12
N MET A 284 3.68 11.01 22.92
CA MET A 284 4.19 11.34 21.59
C MET A 284 4.75 10.11 20.88
N LEU A 285 5.38 9.20 21.63
CA LEU A 285 5.84 7.92 21.10
C LEU A 285 4.66 7.07 20.65
N ARG A 286 3.59 6.93 21.46
CA ARG A 286 2.37 6.22 21.05
C ARG A 286 1.71 6.82 19.80
N ALA A 287 1.63 8.15 19.71
CA ALA A 287 1.10 8.81 18.52
C ALA A 287 2.00 8.61 17.28
N SER A 288 3.32 8.60 17.45
CA SER A 288 4.28 8.26 16.38
C SER A 288 4.12 6.81 15.93
N ASP A 289 4.03 5.87 16.87
CA ASP A 289 3.83 4.45 16.61
C ASP A 289 2.54 4.22 15.80
N ALA A 290 1.46 4.92 16.14
CA ALA A 290 0.21 4.84 15.40
C ALA A 290 0.38 5.31 13.93
N ILE A 291 1.13 6.39 13.69
CA ILE A 291 1.45 6.85 12.33
C ILE A 291 2.30 5.80 11.60
N CYS A 292 3.40 5.35 12.21
CA CYS A 292 4.31 4.37 11.62
C CYS A 292 3.61 3.05 11.28
N THR A 293 2.83 2.51 12.22
CA THR A 293 2.02 1.30 12.00
C THR A 293 1.00 1.52 10.88
N ALA A 294 0.34 2.67 10.82
CA ALA A 294 -0.62 2.95 9.74
C ALA A 294 0.05 3.01 8.36
N LEU A 295 1.23 3.64 8.26
CA LEU A 295 2.01 3.68 7.02
C LEU A 295 2.45 2.27 6.61
N GLN A 296 2.88 1.45 7.57
CA GLN A 296 3.31 0.09 7.30
C GLN A 296 2.17 -0.80 6.81
N ILE A 297 0.99 -0.71 7.45
CA ILE A 297 -0.22 -1.37 6.96
C ILE A 297 -0.57 -0.85 5.55
N ALA A 298 -0.49 0.45 5.29
CA ALA A 298 -0.76 0.99 3.96
C ALA A 298 0.18 0.41 2.89
N ASN A 299 1.46 0.22 3.20
CA ASN A 299 2.42 -0.44 2.31
C ASN A 299 2.02 -1.89 2.04
N HIS A 300 1.74 -2.68 3.10
CA HIS A 300 1.28 -4.07 2.95
C HIS A 300 0.00 -4.18 2.10
N LEU A 301 -0.93 -3.23 2.22
CA LEU A 301 -2.14 -3.20 1.40
C LEU A 301 -1.86 -2.86 -0.07
N GLN A 302 -0.84 -2.06 -0.37
CA GLN A 302 -0.45 -1.74 -1.75
C GLN A 302 0.25 -2.90 -2.44
N ASP A 303 0.97 -3.72 -1.67
CA ASP A 303 1.90 -4.73 -2.18
C ASP A 303 1.44 -6.19 -1.98
N VAL A 304 0.20 -6.43 -1.54
CA VAL A 304 -0.41 -7.77 -1.31
C VAL A 304 0.03 -8.84 -2.31
N LYS A 305 -0.06 -8.55 -3.62
CA LYS A 305 0.32 -9.51 -4.67
C LYS A 305 1.83 -9.74 -4.73
N ALA A 306 2.62 -8.68 -4.65
CA ALA A 306 4.07 -8.77 -4.70
C ALA A 306 4.61 -9.52 -3.48
N ASP A 307 4.06 -9.24 -2.30
CA ASP A 307 4.39 -9.93 -1.05
C ASP A 307 4.04 -11.43 -1.15
N TYR A 308 2.83 -11.75 -1.62
CA TYR A 308 2.41 -13.14 -1.82
C TYR A 308 3.32 -13.91 -2.79
N LEU A 309 3.75 -13.28 -3.89
CA LEU A 309 4.67 -13.90 -4.86
C LEU A 309 6.08 -14.12 -4.28
N ARG A 310 6.48 -13.33 -3.28
CA ARG A 310 7.70 -13.54 -2.47
C ARG A 310 7.48 -14.55 -1.34
N GLY A 311 6.27 -15.10 -1.24
CA GLY A 311 5.86 -16.06 -0.22
C GLY A 311 5.31 -15.45 1.06
N ILE A 312 5.31 -14.13 1.24
CA ILE A 312 4.91 -13.45 2.49
C ILE A 312 3.43 -13.07 2.45
N VAL A 313 2.71 -13.24 3.57
CA VAL A 313 1.32 -12.80 3.71
C VAL A 313 1.14 -11.99 4.99
N TYR A 314 1.11 -10.66 4.86
CA TYR A 314 0.89 -9.73 5.98
C TYR A 314 -0.57 -9.63 6.43
N LEU A 315 -1.52 -9.99 5.57
CA LEU A 315 -2.93 -10.02 5.96
C LEU A 315 -3.15 -11.09 7.02
N PRO A 316 -3.77 -10.77 8.18
CA PRO A 316 -3.98 -11.76 9.23
C PRO A 316 -4.82 -12.95 8.76
N GLN A 317 -4.41 -14.15 9.14
CA GLN A 317 -5.04 -15.42 8.75
C GLN A 317 -6.48 -15.52 9.27
N GLU A 318 -6.72 -15.09 10.51
CA GLU A 318 -8.07 -15.01 11.05
C GLU A 318 -8.99 -14.10 10.22
N GLU A 319 -8.45 -13.07 9.55
CA GLU A 319 -9.21 -12.10 8.78
C GLU A 319 -9.44 -12.57 7.36
N LEU A 320 -8.45 -13.20 6.73
CA LEU A 320 -8.65 -13.95 5.48
C LEU A 320 -9.78 -14.98 5.66
N ALA A 321 -9.73 -15.74 6.75
CA ALA A 321 -10.78 -16.68 7.12
C ALA A 321 -12.12 -15.97 7.37
N ALA A 322 -12.17 -14.92 8.21
CA ALA A 322 -13.42 -14.23 8.53
C ALA A 322 -14.12 -13.64 7.29
N PHE A 323 -13.35 -13.21 6.28
CA PHE A 323 -13.89 -12.68 5.02
C PHE A 323 -14.08 -13.74 3.93
N GLY A 324 -13.63 -14.98 4.16
CA GLY A 324 -13.78 -16.08 3.20
C GLY A 324 -12.84 -15.98 2.00
N VAL A 325 -11.63 -15.45 2.21
CA VAL A 325 -10.58 -15.30 1.21
C VAL A 325 -9.55 -16.41 1.39
N GLY A 326 -9.29 -17.18 0.34
CA GLY A 326 -8.15 -18.13 0.30
C GLY A 326 -6.82 -17.40 0.03
N GLU A 327 -5.70 -17.91 0.55
CA GLU A 327 -4.38 -17.32 0.28
C GLU A 327 -4.03 -17.34 -1.21
N GLU A 328 -4.45 -18.38 -1.93
CA GLU A 328 -4.22 -18.55 -3.35
C GLU A 328 -4.85 -17.43 -4.20
N GLU A 329 -5.92 -16.80 -3.69
CA GLU A 329 -6.54 -15.66 -4.36
C GLU A 329 -5.62 -14.44 -4.43
N LEU A 330 -4.65 -14.30 -3.51
CA LEU A 330 -3.73 -13.18 -3.43
C LEU A 330 -2.76 -13.11 -4.63
N GLY A 331 -2.55 -14.24 -5.32
CA GLY A 331 -1.78 -14.30 -6.57
C GLY A 331 -2.57 -13.96 -7.83
N GLY A 332 -3.90 -13.83 -7.73
CA GLY A 332 -4.82 -13.69 -8.86
C GLY A 332 -4.64 -12.41 -9.70
N GLU A 333 -5.35 -12.32 -10.81
CA GLU A 333 -5.34 -11.11 -11.67
C GLU A 333 -6.21 -9.97 -11.14
N ARG A 334 -7.24 -10.28 -10.35
CA ARG A 334 -8.21 -9.31 -9.84
C ARG A 334 -8.71 -9.72 -8.47
N ALA A 335 -8.87 -8.76 -7.58
CA ALA A 335 -9.42 -9.01 -6.25
C ALA A 335 -10.90 -9.46 -6.34
N SER A 336 -11.20 -10.57 -5.67
CA SER A 336 -12.57 -11.08 -5.45
C SER A 336 -13.40 -10.08 -4.64
N PRO A 337 -14.75 -10.15 -4.67
CA PRO A 337 -15.59 -9.32 -3.82
C PRO A 337 -15.24 -9.43 -2.33
N ALA A 338 -14.88 -10.63 -1.87
CA ALA A 338 -14.43 -10.92 -0.51
C ALA A 338 -13.10 -10.23 -0.18
N LEU A 339 -12.08 -10.37 -1.04
CA LEU A 339 -10.79 -9.69 -0.84
C LEU A 339 -10.94 -8.17 -0.82
N ARG A 340 -11.79 -7.60 -1.68
CA ARG A 340 -12.10 -6.15 -1.66
C ARG A 340 -12.77 -5.72 -0.35
N ALA A 341 -13.66 -6.53 0.20
CA ALA A 341 -14.28 -6.24 1.50
C ALA A 341 -13.21 -6.20 2.61
N LEU A 342 -12.29 -7.16 2.61
CA LEU A 342 -11.16 -7.18 3.54
C LEU A 342 -10.27 -5.94 3.37
N MET A 343 -9.96 -5.54 2.14
CA MET A 343 -9.19 -4.32 1.87
C MET A 343 -9.89 -3.06 2.41
N VAL A 344 -11.20 -2.91 2.21
CA VAL A 344 -11.98 -1.78 2.76
C VAL A 344 -11.88 -1.75 4.29
N PHE A 345 -11.99 -2.92 4.94
CA PHE A 345 -11.86 -3.05 6.38
C PHE A 345 -10.45 -2.65 6.87
N GLN A 346 -9.39 -3.12 6.21
CA GLN A 346 -8.02 -2.78 6.58
C GLN A 346 -7.67 -1.31 6.31
N VAL A 347 -8.19 -0.71 5.23
CA VAL A 347 -8.07 0.72 4.98
C VAL A 347 -8.72 1.55 6.09
N GLY A 348 -9.93 1.18 6.52
CA GLY A 348 -10.62 1.83 7.64
C GLY A 348 -9.82 1.76 8.94
N ARG A 349 -9.21 0.60 9.22
CA ARG A 349 -8.33 0.39 10.37
C ARG A 349 -7.06 1.24 10.33
N ALA A 350 -6.35 1.28 9.21
CA ALA A 350 -5.18 2.13 9.06
C ALA A 350 -5.52 3.63 9.19
N ARG A 351 -6.70 4.06 8.76
CA ARG A 351 -7.17 5.43 8.98
C ARG A 351 -7.37 5.79 10.44
N ARG A 352 -7.90 4.86 11.26
CA ARG A 352 -8.05 5.09 12.71
C ARG A 352 -6.70 5.31 13.38
N LEU A 353 -5.69 4.51 13.01
CA LEU A 353 -4.32 4.69 13.47
C LEU A 353 -3.72 6.04 13.04
N LEU A 354 -3.96 6.49 11.79
CA LEU A 354 -3.59 7.84 11.37
C LEU A 354 -4.29 8.92 12.22
N ALA A 355 -5.55 8.73 12.58
CA ALA A 355 -6.29 9.66 13.43
C ALA A 355 -5.71 9.72 14.85
N GLU A 356 -5.31 8.58 15.42
CA GLU A 356 -4.61 8.46 16.71
C GLU A 356 -3.26 9.18 16.71
N GLY A 357 -2.63 9.34 15.54
CA GLY A 357 -1.39 10.10 15.37
C GLY A 357 -1.54 11.63 15.37
N LEU A 358 -2.75 12.17 15.26
CA LEU A 358 -2.98 13.62 15.18
C LEU A 358 -2.44 14.45 16.37
N PRO A 359 -2.45 13.96 17.64
CA PRO A 359 -1.86 14.68 18.77
C PRO A 359 -0.38 15.03 18.55
N LEU A 360 0.41 14.13 17.96
CA LEU A 360 1.83 14.39 17.65
C LEU A 360 1.97 15.58 16.69
N LEU A 361 1.15 15.63 15.65
CA LEU A 361 1.19 16.71 14.66
C LEU A 361 0.82 18.08 15.25
N ARG A 362 0.01 18.11 16.32
CA ARG A 362 -0.36 19.34 17.04
C ARG A 362 0.79 19.89 17.88
N ARG A 363 1.60 19.01 18.46
CA ARG A 363 2.70 19.39 19.36
C ARG A 363 4.01 19.62 18.62
N ALA A 364 4.28 18.86 17.56
CA ALA A 364 5.48 19.04 16.74
C ALA A 364 5.47 20.39 16.00
N ARG A 365 6.46 21.23 16.29
CA ARG A 365 6.64 22.56 15.67
C ARG A 365 7.84 22.59 14.73
N GLY A 366 7.94 23.68 13.96
CA GLY A 366 9.10 23.94 13.10
C GLY A 366 9.32 22.87 12.01
N PRO A 367 10.59 22.59 11.64
CA PRO A 367 10.95 21.62 10.61
C PRO A 367 10.40 20.21 10.85
N LEU A 368 10.50 19.69 12.08
CA LEU A 368 9.96 18.37 12.43
C LEU A 368 8.43 18.30 12.20
N GLY A 369 7.70 19.33 12.65
CA GLY A 369 6.26 19.38 12.44
C GLY A 369 5.86 19.40 10.97
N ARG A 370 6.67 20.05 10.10
CA ARG A 370 6.46 20.07 8.65
C ARG A 370 6.66 18.68 8.05
N GLU A 371 7.75 18.01 8.43
CA GLU A 371 8.06 16.65 8.00
C GLU A 371 6.96 15.66 8.41
N LEU A 372 6.58 15.65 9.68
CA LEU A 372 5.55 14.74 10.19
C LEU A 372 4.19 14.96 9.50
N ARG A 373 3.83 16.21 9.15
CA ARG A 373 2.63 16.48 8.36
C ARG A 373 2.70 15.91 6.94
N ALA A 374 3.86 15.99 6.29
CA ALA A 374 4.09 15.42 4.97
C ALA A 374 4.02 13.88 5.01
N VAL A 375 4.69 13.25 5.97
CA VAL A 375 4.67 11.80 6.21
C VAL A 375 3.25 11.31 6.49
N TRP A 376 2.53 11.97 7.40
CA TRP A 376 1.15 11.65 7.72
C TRP A 376 0.24 11.76 6.49
N ARG A 377 0.37 12.84 5.71
CA ARG A 377 -0.40 13.04 4.47
C ARG A 377 -0.09 11.95 3.45
N GLY A 378 1.17 11.52 3.41
CA GLY A 378 1.66 10.40 2.64
C GLY A 378 0.96 9.09 2.94
N GLY A 379 0.88 8.71 4.22
CA GLY A 379 0.11 7.54 4.65
C GLY A 379 -1.36 7.64 4.24
N ALA A 380 -1.99 8.81 4.46
CA ALA A 380 -3.37 9.04 4.01
C ALA A 380 -3.53 8.92 2.49
N ALA A 381 -2.56 9.41 1.70
CA ALA A 381 -2.56 9.33 0.24
C ALA A 381 -2.39 7.88 -0.25
N ALA A 382 -1.60 7.07 0.46
CA ALA A 382 -1.41 5.65 0.17
C ALA A 382 -2.72 4.86 0.35
N LEU A 383 -3.48 5.16 1.41
CA LEU A 383 -4.82 4.58 1.62
C LEU A 383 -5.82 5.07 0.56
N GLU A 384 -5.81 6.37 0.24
CA GLU A 384 -6.63 6.94 -0.84
C GLU A 384 -6.31 6.30 -2.21
N SER A 385 -5.07 5.87 -2.48
CA SER A 385 -4.71 5.21 -3.73
C SER A 385 -5.32 3.80 -3.84
N VAL A 386 -5.33 3.03 -2.74
CA VAL A 386 -6.02 1.73 -2.65
C VAL A 386 -7.52 1.88 -2.94
N GLU A 387 -8.15 2.90 -2.36
CA GLU A 387 -9.57 3.18 -2.60
C GLU A 387 -9.85 3.63 -4.05
N ARG A 388 -9.00 4.48 -4.64
CA ARG A 388 -9.11 4.87 -6.05
C ARG A 388 -9.00 3.68 -6.99
N ALA A 389 -8.23 2.65 -6.62
CA ALA A 389 -8.18 1.36 -7.30
C ALA A 389 -9.44 0.50 -7.05
N SER A 390 -10.48 1.03 -6.41
CA SER A 390 -11.67 0.30 -5.96
C SER A 390 -11.33 -0.90 -5.08
N CYS A 391 -10.23 -0.79 -4.30
CA CYS A 391 -9.66 -1.86 -3.51
C CYS A 391 -9.24 -3.10 -4.31
N ASP A 392 -8.98 -2.95 -5.62
CA ASP A 392 -8.40 -3.98 -6.48
C ASP A 392 -6.88 -3.88 -6.49
N VAL A 393 -6.24 -4.39 -5.46
CA VAL A 393 -4.79 -4.30 -5.30
C VAL A 393 -4.03 -5.31 -6.17
N LEU A 394 -4.72 -6.35 -6.68
CA LEU A 394 -4.11 -7.42 -7.47
C LEU A 394 -3.89 -7.04 -8.94
N ARG A 395 -4.79 -6.22 -9.51
CA ARG A 395 -4.71 -5.81 -10.91
C ARG A 395 -3.49 -4.94 -11.20
N ARG A 396 -3.19 -4.03 -10.27
CA ARG A 396 -2.01 -3.16 -10.28
C ARG A 396 -1.80 -2.63 -8.87
N ALA A 397 -0.57 -2.74 -8.37
CA ALA A 397 -0.18 -2.14 -7.10
C ALA A 397 -0.52 -0.63 -7.10
N PRO A 398 -1.39 -0.16 -6.19
CA PRO A 398 -1.71 1.26 -6.09
C PRO A 398 -0.47 2.04 -5.65
N ARG A 399 -0.08 3.06 -6.41
CA ARG A 399 1.09 3.91 -6.10
C ARG A 399 0.69 5.38 -6.11
N LEU A 400 1.49 6.21 -5.43
CA LEU A 400 1.33 7.65 -5.40
C LEU A 400 1.78 8.26 -6.73
N GLY A 401 0.92 9.08 -7.35
CA GLY A 401 1.27 9.85 -8.53
C GLY A 401 2.01 11.15 -8.20
N ALA A 402 2.49 11.86 -9.22
CA ALA A 402 3.17 13.15 -9.03
C ALA A 402 2.31 14.19 -8.28
N ALA A 403 1.00 14.23 -8.57
CA ALA A 403 0.06 15.10 -7.88
C ALA A 403 -0.11 14.72 -6.40
N ASP A 404 -0.10 13.42 -6.08
CA ASP A 404 -0.17 12.96 -4.69
C ASP A 404 1.09 13.37 -3.92
N LYS A 405 2.28 13.18 -4.52
CA LYS A 405 3.57 13.61 -3.95
C LYS A 405 3.62 15.12 -3.71
N ALA A 406 3.15 15.91 -4.67
CA ALA A 406 3.02 17.37 -4.51
C ALA A 406 2.07 17.73 -3.37
N ALA A 407 0.93 17.05 -3.24
CA ALA A 407 -0.01 17.27 -2.13
C ALA A 407 0.59 16.90 -0.76
N CYS A 408 1.42 15.84 -0.68
CA CYS A 408 2.17 15.49 0.52
C CYS A 408 3.17 16.58 0.91
N PHE A 409 3.91 17.12 -0.06
CA PHE A 409 4.81 18.24 0.18
C PHE A 409 4.06 19.50 0.65
N LEU A 410 2.98 19.87 -0.04
CA LEU A 410 2.17 21.05 0.33
C LEU A 410 1.56 20.91 1.73
N ALA A 411 1.19 19.70 2.15
CA ALA A 411 0.66 19.43 3.49
C ALA A 411 1.62 19.82 4.62
N ALA A 412 2.93 19.85 4.37
CA ALA A 412 3.92 20.36 5.33
C ALA A 412 3.60 21.78 5.82
N PHE A 413 2.98 22.59 4.96
CA PHE A 413 2.67 24.01 5.17
C PHE A 413 1.18 24.30 5.43
N LEU A 414 0.31 23.29 5.34
CA LEU A 414 -1.13 23.46 5.56
C LEU A 414 -1.50 23.46 7.05
N PRO A 415 -2.60 24.14 7.43
CA PRO A 415 -3.12 24.09 8.79
C PRO A 415 -3.59 22.67 9.15
N LEU A 416 -3.34 22.25 10.39
CA LEU A 416 -3.67 20.91 10.89
C LEU A 416 -5.15 20.53 10.73
N ARG A 417 -6.07 21.50 10.77
CA ARG A 417 -7.50 21.27 10.52
C ARG A 417 -7.76 20.65 9.14
N SER A 418 -6.93 20.95 8.15
CA SER A 418 -7.03 20.36 6.81
C SER A 418 -6.62 18.89 6.78
N LEU A 419 -5.67 18.48 7.63
CA LEU A 419 -5.26 17.09 7.78
C LEU A 419 -6.24 16.29 8.63
N ALA A 420 -6.72 16.86 9.74
CA ALA A 420 -7.72 16.22 10.60
C ALA A 420 -9.00 15.82 9.84
N ARG A 421 -9.43 16.63 8.85
CA ARG A 421 -10.56 16.27 7.97
C ARG A 421 -10.34 14.98 7.16
N ARG A 422 -9.09 14.61 6.88
CA ARG A 422 -8.72 13.37 6.17
C ARG A 422 -8.58 12.17 7.10
N ALA A 423 -8.65 12.40 8.41
CA ALA A 423 -8.72 11.37 9.45
C ALA A 423 -10.15 11.20 9.99
N ASP A 424 -11.15 11.86 9.37
CA ASP A 424 -12.55 11.83 9.81
C ASP A 424 -13.11 10.39 9.73
N PRO A 425 -13.63 9.82 10.83
CA PRO A 425 -14.28 8.51 10.84
C PRO A 425 -15.35 8.34 9.76
N ARG A 426 -16.02 9.43 9.35
CA ARG A 426 -17.01 9.40 8.25
C ARG A 426 -16.43 8.95 6.92
N LEU A 427 -15.11 8.99 6.72
CA LEU A 427 -14.47 8.48 5.51
C LEU A 427 -14.50 6.96 5.44
N GLU A 428 -14.33 6.27 6.57
CA GLU A 428 -14.52 4.81 6.65
C GLU A 428 -15.95 4.45 6.27
N GLU A 429 -16.94 5.13 6.86
CA GLU A 429 -18.34 4.93 6.52
C GLU A 429 -18.65 5.13 5.03
N ARG A 430 -18.04 6.15 4.41
CA ARG A 430 -18.17 6.40 2.97
C ARG A 430 -17.56 5.30 2.14
N ALA A 431 -16.45 4.71 2.58
CA ALA A 431 -15.80 3.58 1.92
C ALA A 431 -16.65 2.31 2.02
N GLU A 432 -17.20 2.01 3.21
CA GLU A 432 -18.11 0.88 3.45
C GLU A 432 -19.39 0.99 2.60
N ALA A 433 -20.02 2.17 2.61
CA ALA A 433 -21.17 2.46 1.76
C ALA A 433 -20.80 2.41 0.26
N GLY A 434 -19.58 2.83 -0.08
CA GLY A 434 -19.01 2.76 -1.42
C GLY A 434 -18.85 1.32 -1.92
N TYR A 435 -18.38 0.43 -1.05
CA TYR A 435 -18.26 -1.00 -1.31
C TYR A 435 -19.64 -1.64 -1.57
N CYS A 436 -20.63 -1.39 -0.71
CA CYS A 436 -21.99 -1.92 -0.93
C CYS A 436 -22.56 -1.46 -2.28
N ARG A 437 -22.39 -0.17 -2.63
CA ARG A 437 -22.77 0.36 -3.95
C ARG A 437 -22.03 -0.31 -5.10
N TRP A 438 -20.74 -0.62 -4.92
CA TRP A 438 -19.93 -1.31 -5.92
C TRP A 438 -20.45 -2.73 -6.18
N VAL A 439 -20.76 -3.50 -5.13
CA VAL A 439 -21.35 -4.85 -5.23
C VAL A 439 -22.67 -4.78 -6.03
N VAL A 440 -23.57 -3.87 -5.64
CA VAL A 440 -24.86 -3.67 -6.31
C VAL A 440 -24.68 -3.33 -7.79
N ARG A 441 -23.79 -2.39 -8.13
CA ARG A 441 -23.56 -1.98 -9.53
C ARG A 441 -22.96 -3.10 -10.38
N ARG A 442 -22.05 -3.91 -9.81
CA ARG A 442 -21.40 -5.02 -10.50
C ARG A 442 -22.40 -6.12 -10.89
N SER A 443 -23.45 -6.32 -10.08
CA SER A 443 -24.50 -7.31 -10.38
C SER A 443 -25.27 -7.05 -11.69
N ARG A 444 -25.10 -5.85 -12.30
CA ARG A 444 -25.83 -5.38 -13.50
C ARG A 444 -27.35 -5.48 -13.36
N SER A 445 -27.84 -5.55 -12.14
CA SER A 445 -29.24 -5.82 -11.89
C SER A 445 -30.11 -4.58 -12.13
N ASN A 446 -31.37 -4.81 -12.53
CA ASN A 446 -32.35 -3.76 -12.80
C ASN A 446 -32.68 -2.91 -11.55
N PHE A 447 -32.27 -3.36 -10.36
CA PHE A 447 -32.44 -2.71 -9.06
C PHE A 447 -31.74 -1.34 -8.98
N SER A 448 -30.60 -1.17 -9.65
CA SER A 448 -29.81 0.07 -9.55
C SER A 448 -30.57 1.32 -10.04
N LEU A 449 -31.44 1.17 -11.04
CA LEU A 449 -32.31 2.24 -11.54
C LEU A 449 -33.42 2.57 -10.54
N ALA A 450 -34.04 1.54 -9.94
CA ALA A 450 -35.16 1.71 -9.01
C ALA A 450 -34.76 2.49 -7.75
N PHE A 451 -33.52 2.35 -7.30
CA PHE A 451 -33.00 3.03 -6.12
C PHE A 451 -32.72 4.53 -6.32
N LEU A 452 -32.64 5.03 -7.57
CA LEU A 452 -32.33 6.44 -7.85
C LEU A 452 -33.43 7.40 -7.36
N THR A 453 -34.65 6.89 -7.15
CA THR A 453 -35.81 7.68 -6.71
C THR A 453 -35.89 7.85 -5.19
N LEU A 454 -34.98 7.22 -4.43
CA LEU A 454 -34.99 7.25 -2.97
C LEU A 454 -34.04 8.31 -2.41
N PRO A 455 -34.35 8.86 -1.22
CA PRO A 455 -33.42 9.68 -0.46
C PRO A 455 -32.07 8.97 -0.22
N PRO A 456 -30.95 9.71 -0.09
CA PRO A 456 -29.61 9.13 0.03
C PRO A 456 -29.47 8.05 1.11
N GLU A 457 -30.04 8.26 2.30
CA GLU A 457 -29.96 7.32 3.42
C GLU A 457 -30.73 6.02 3.17
N ARG A 458 -31.96 6.10 2.63
CA ARG A 458 -32.74 4.89 2.26
C ARG A 458 -32.08 4.13 1.13
N ARG A 459 -31.49 4.84 0.15
CA ARG A 459 -30.69 4.23 -0.91
C ARG A 459 -29.45 3.53 -0.34
N ARG A 460 -28.76 4.12 0.63
CA ARG A 460 -27.61 3.50 1.31
C ARG A 460 -28.04 2.21 2.01
N ALA A 461 -29.13 2.24 2.77
CA ALA A 461 -29.69 1.07 3.44
C ALA A 461 -30.06 -0.07 2.46
N LEU A 462 -30.75 0.24 1.36
CA LEU A 462 -31.05 -0.78 0.34
C LEU A 462 -29.81 -1.35 -0.34
N ASN A 463 -28.78 -0.54 -0.59
CA ASN A 463 -27.53 -1.05 -1.13
C ASN A 463 -26.88 -2.05 -0.15
N ALA A 464 -27.01 -1.86 1.15
CA ALA A 464 -26.49 -2.80 2.16
C ALA A 464 -27.25 -4.13 2.13
N VAL A 465 -28.59 -4.09 2.16
CA VAL A 465 -29.44 -5.29 2.07
C VAL A 465 -29.19 -6.05 0.77
N TYR A 466 -29.15 -5.34 -0.35
CA TYR A 466 -28.92 -5.97 -1.65
C TYR A 466 -27.50 -6.52 -1.81
N ALA A 467 -26.49 -5.80 -1.31
CA ALA A 467 -25.11 -6.29 -1.32
C ALA A 467 -24.98 -7.57 -0.47
N PHE A 468 -25.66 -7.64 0.68
CA PHE A 468 -25.75 -8.87 1.47
C PHE A 468 -26.34 -10.01 0.66
N CYS A 469 -27.54 -9.84 0.10
CA CYS A 469 -28.21 -10.90 -0.66
C CYS A 469 -27.32 -11.38 -1.81
N ARG A 470 -26.70 -10.45 -2.57
CA ARG A 470 -25.82 -10.82 -3.67
C ARG A 470 -24.58 -11.58 -3.22
N MET A 471 -23.94 -11.17 -2.12
CA MET A 471 -22.77 -11.85 -1.59
C MET A 471 -23.07 -13.27 -1.13
N VAL A 472 -24.27 -13.50 -0.57
CA VAL A 472 -24.70 -14.83 -0.15
C VAL A 472 -25.05 -15.69 -1.37
N ASP A 473 -25.82 -15.17 -2.34
CA ASP A 473 -26.14 -15.86 -3.60
C ASP A 473 -24.88 -16.27 -4.38
N ASP A 474 -23.88 -15.38 -4.44
CA ASP A 474 -22.59 -15.64 -5.10
C ASP A 474 -21.87 -16.89 -4.53
N ILE A 475 -22.15 -17.30 -3.29
CA ILE A 475 -21.57 -18.51 -2.69
C ILE A 475 -22.11 -19.77 -3.37
N ALA A 476 -23.42 -19.84 -3.63
CA ALA A 476 -24.03 -20.99 -4.31
C ALA A 476 -23.58 -21.06 -5.78
N ASP A 477 -23.48 -19.91 -6.45
CA ASP A 477 -23.10 -19.79 -7.85
C ASP A 477 -21.59 -19.97 -8.12
N ALA A 478 -20.74 -19.88 -7.09
CA ALA A 478 -19.30 -20.10 -7.24
C ALA A 478 -19.00 -21.53 -7.74
N PRO A 479 -17.99 -21.75 -8.60
CA PRO A 479 -17.58 -23.10 -8.97
C PRO A 479 -16.99 -23.86 -7.77
N GLY A 480 -17.00 -25.19 -7.83
CA GLY A 480 -16.37 -26.06 -6.84
C GLY A 480 -17.35 -26.85 -5.98
N GLU A 481 -16.78 -27.63 -5.05
CA GLU A 481 -17.52 -28.58 -4.21
C GLU A 481 -18.50 -27.88 -3.23
N PRO A 482 -19.58 -28.57 -2.80
CA PRO A 482 -20.56 -28.02 -1.86
C PRO A 482 -19.98 -27.66 -0.48
N GLU A 483 -18.99 -28.42 0.00
CA GLU A 483 -18.52 -28.29 1.38
C GLU A 483 -17.78 -26.96 1.67
N PRO A 484 -16.86 -26.47 0.81
CA PRO A 484 -16.34 -25.10 0.91
C PRO A 484 -17.42 -24.01 0.81
N LYS A 485 -18.50 -24.23 0.05
CA LYS A 485 -19.62 -23.28 -0.04
C LYS A 485 -20.39 -23.22 1.28
N ARG A 486 -20.72 -24.39 1.87
CA ARG A 486 -21.36 -24.48 3.18
C ARG A 486 -20.57 -23.75 4.26
N ARG A 487 -19.26 -23.97 4.35
CA ARG A 487 -18.41 -23.25 5.31
C ARG A 487 -18.47 -21.73 5.15
N ARG A 488 -18.51 -21.23 3.91
CA ARG A 488 -18.66 -19.78 3.64
C ARG A 488 -20.04 -19.26 4.05
N LEU A 489 -21.11 -20.01 3.79
CA LEU A 489 -22.47 -19.64 4.17
C LEU A 489 -22.67 -19.65 5.70
N VAL A 490 -22.11 -20.64 6.40
CA VAL A 490 -22.16 -20.74 7.88
C VAL A 490 -21.62 -19.48 8.54
N ARG A 491 -20.52 -18.90 8.02
CA ARG A 491 -19.96 -17.64 8.55
C ARG A 491 -20.96 -16.48 8.48
N TRP A 492 -21.74 -16.38 7.41
CA TRP A 492 -22.80 -15.37 7.31
C TRP A 492 -23.95 -15.66 8.29
N LYS A 493 -24.34 -16.92 8.46
CA LYS A 493 -25.36 -17.33 9.44
C LYS A 493 -24.92 -16.99 10.87
N GLU A 494 -23.69 -17.31 11.25
CA GLU A 494 -23.10 -16.97 12.55
C GLU A 494 -23.02 -15.45 12.76
N ALA A 495 -22.60 -14.70 11.74
CA ALA A 495 -22.54 -13.25 11.82
C ALA A 495 -23.92 -12.61 12.01
N LEU A 496 -24.98 -13.16 11.41
CA LEU A 496 -26.35 -12.73 11.64
C LEU A 496 -26.90 -13.17 13.01
N ALA A 497 -26.47 -14.31 13.54
CA ALA A 497 -26.86 -14.78 14.87
C ALA A 497 -26.30 -13.86 15.97
N ARG A 498 -25.05 -13.42 15.79
CA ARG A 498 -24.34 -12.51 16.72
C ARG A 498 -24.52 -11.03 16.38
N PHE A 499 -25.48 -10.70 15.51
CA PHE A 499 -25.63 -9.34 14.98
C PHE A 499 -25.85 -8.29 16.09
N GLY A 500 -26.62 -8.64 17.13
CA GLY A 500 -26.90 -7.75 18.26
C GLY A 500 -25.69 -7.43 19.14
N GLU A 501 -24.61 -8.21 19.08
CA GLU A 501 -23.37 -7.98 19.85
C GLU A 501 -22.57 -6.77 19.31
N GLY A 502 -22.85 -6.34 18.07
CA GLY A 502 -22.10 -5.28 17.39
C GLY A 502 -20.69 -5.71 16.95
N GLY A 503 -19.79 -4.74 16.79
CA GLY A 503 -18.37 -5.02 16.51
C GLY A 503 -18.06 -5.71 15.17
N HIS A 504 -18.99 -5.67 14.20
CA HIS A 504 -18.83 -6.39 12.93
C HIS A 504 -17.56 -6.00 12.18
N ARG A 505 -16.89 -6.98 11.57
CA ARG A 505 -15.71 -6.73 10.71
C ARG A 505 -16.10 -6.42 9.26
N HIS A 506 -17.11 -7.12 8.73
CA HIS A 506 -17.49 -7.00 7.32
C HIS A 506 -18.20 -5.67 7.01
N PRO A 507 -17.82 -4.93 5.93
CA PRO A 507 -18.41 -3.63 5.60
C PRO A 507 -19.93 -3.70 5.36
N ILE A 508 -20.42 -4.77 4.73
CA ILE A 508 -21.88 -4.99 4.55
C ILE A 508 -22.60 -5.12 5.90
N LEU A 509 -22.04 -5.86 6.86
CA LEU A 509 -22.69 -6.04 8.16
C LEU A 509 -22.74 -4.73 8.96
N ARG A 510 -21.70 -3.90 8.86
CA ARG A 510 -21.70 -2.55 9.47
C ARG A 510 -22.75 -1.64 8.82
N GLU A 511 -22.85 -1.65 7.50
CA GLU A 511 -23.88 -0.89 6.78
C GLU A 511 -25.29 -1.41 7.07
N LEU A 512 -25.46 -2.73 7.23
CA LEU A 512 -26.70 -3.33 7.69
C LEU A 512 -27.05 -2.90 9.11
N ALA A 513 -26.08 -2.82 10.03
CA ALA A 513 -26.33 -2.38 11.40
C ALA A 513 -26.80 -0.92 11.44
N ARG A 514 -26.20 -0.05 10.60
CA ARG A 514 -26.68 1.33 10.41
C ARG A 514 -28.09 1.37 9.81
N ALA A 515 -28.35 0.54 8.81
CA ALA A 515 -29.66 0.46 8.16
C ALA A 515 -30.75 -0.04 9.13
N ASP A 516 -30.41 -1.03 9.97
CA ASP A 516 -31.30 -1.58 10.98
C ASP A 516 -31.58 -0.55 12.08
N ALA A 517 -30.56 0.10 12.62
CA ALA A 517 -30.74 1.17 13.60
C ALA A 517 -31.61 2.33 13.07
N ALA A 518 -31.48 2.68 11.78
CA ALA A 518 -32.20 3.79 11.17
C ALA A 518 -33.63 3.42 10.70
N PHE A 519 -33.85 2.18 10.23
CA PHE A 519 -35.06 1.80 9.50
C PHE A 519 -35.68 0.46 9.93
N GLY A 520 -35.03 -0.29 10.82
CA GLY A 520 -35.39 -1.65 11.25
C GLY A 520 -35.41 -2.64 10.09
N VAL A 521 -34.23 -3.15 9.73
CA VAL A 521 -34.09 -4.18 8.70
C VAL A 521 -34.35 -5.53 9.35
N SER A 522 -35.25 -6.34 8.81
CA SER A 522 -35.57 -7.62 9.45
C SER A 522 -34.44 -8.64 9.27
N LEU A 523 -33.63 -8.82 10.31
CA LEU A 523 -32.58 -9.85 10.38
C LEU A 523 -33.13 -11.26 10.25
N ARG A 524 -34.38 -11.49 10.70
CA ARG A 524 -35.08 -12.77 10.49
C ARG A 524 -35.14 -13.10 8.99
N HIS A 525 -35.61 -12.16 8.18
CA HIS A 525 -35.75 -12.39 6.74
C HIS A 525 -34.38 -12.49 6.05
N LEU A 526 -33.33 -11.81 6.55
CA LEU A 526 -31.97 -12.04 6.05
C LEU A 526 -31.43 -13.45 6.34
N ARG A 527 -31.82 -14.05 7.48
CA ARG A 527 -31.50 -15.46 7.77
C ARG A 527 -32.27 -16.41 6.85
N GLU A 528 -33.53 -16.12 6.56
CA GLU A 528 -34.33 -16.90 5.60
C GLU A 528 -33.68 -16.90 4.20
N VAL A 529 -33.05 -15.79 3.78
CA VAL A 529 -32.25 -15.76 2.53
C VAL A 529 -31.08 -16.74 2.59
N CYS A 530 -30.33 -16.79 3.70
CA CYS A 530 -29.26 -17.77 3.87
C CYS A 530 -29.77 -19.21 3.81
N GLU A 531 -30.93 -19.50 4.40
CA GLU A 531 -31.56 -20.84 4.32
C GLU A 531 -31.93 -21.19 2.87
N GLY A 532 -32.43 -20.23 2.09
CA GLY A 532 -32.72 -20.44 0.68
C GLY A 532 -31.46 -20.77 -0.14
N VAL A 533 -30.36 -20.05 0.11
CA VAL A 533 -29.07 -20.31 -0.55
C VAL A 533 -28.46 -21.66 -0.12
N GLU A 534 -28.73 -22.12 1.10
CA GLU A 534 -28.35 -23.47 1.56
C GLU A 534 -29.00 -24.55 0.68
N MET A 535 -30.27 -24.38 0.33
CA MET A 535 -30.99 -25.29 -0.58
C MET A 535 -30.38 -25.30 -1.98
N ASP A 536 -29.87 -24.16 -2.47
CA ASP A 536 -29.19 -24.08 -3.77
C ASP A 536 -27.85 -24.83 -3.77
N ILE A 537 -27.10 -24.78 -2.66
CA ILE A 537 -25.85 -25.53 -2.48
C ILE A 537 -26.11 -27.04 -2.46
N GLU A 538 -27.24 -27.48 -1.93
CA GLU A 538 -27.66 -28.88 -1.87
C GLU A 538 -28.25 -29.42 -3.19
N GLY A 539 -28.34 -28.57 -4.23
CA GLY A 539 -28.85 -28.96 -5.54
C GLY A 539 -30.37 -28.93 -5.59
N ALA A 540 -30.95 -27.74 -5.36
CA ALA A 540 -32.38 -27.45 -5.32
C ALA A 540 -33.25 -28.29 -6.27
N ARG A 541 -34.17 -29.07 -5.67
CA ARG A 541 -35.18 -29.92 -6.31
C ARG A 541 -36.44 -29.94 -5.44
N PHE A 542 -37.61 -29.83 -6.07
CA PHE A 542 -38.88 -29.71 -5.35
C PHE A 542 -39.87 -30.79 -5.79
N PRO A 543 -40.55 -31.46 -4.83
CA PRO A 543 -41.56 -32.46 -5.17
C PRO A 543 -42.81 -31.81 -5.81
N ASP A 544 -43.23 -30.67 -5.29
CA ASP A 544 -44.48 -29.99 -5.62
C ASP A 544 -44.33 -28.46 -5.62
N PHE A 545 -45.37 -27.76 -6.08
CA PHE A 545 -45.39 -26.30 -6.11
C PHE A 545 -45.33 -25.65 -4.72
N PRO A 546 -46.02 -26.15 -3.67
CA PRO A 546 -45.85 -25.62 -2.31
C PRO A 546 -44.39 -25.60 -1.82
N ALA A 547 -43.63 -26.67 -2.08
CA ALA A 547 -42.21 -26.72 -1.73
C ALA A 547 -41.39 -25.69 -2.53
N LEU A 548 -41.67 -25.53 -3.82
CA LEU A 548 -41.05 -24.47 -4.64
C LEU A 548 -41.43 -23.07 -4.15
N ALA A 549 -42.69 -22.85 -3.79
CA ALA A 549 -43.16 -21.56 -3.27
C ALA A 549 -42.47 -21.21 -1.95
N ALA A 550 -42.29 -22.18 -1.04
CA ALA A 550 -41.53 -21.98 0.20
C ALA A 550 -40.05 -21.62 -0.08
N TYR A 551 -39.44 -22.20 -1.09
CA TYR A 551 -38.11 -21.77 -1.56
C TYR A 551 -38.13 -20.33 -2.08
N CYS A 552 -39.06 -19.99 -2.97
CA CYS A 552 -39.23 -18.63 -3.50
C CYS A 552 -39.46 -17.60 -2.38
N GLU A 553 -40.16 -17.98 -1.32
CA GLU A 553 -40.33 -17.15 -0.13
C GLU A 553 -38.99 -16.83 0.55
N LYS A 554 -38.13 -17.84 0.73
CA LYS A 554 -36.82 -17.69 1.36
C LYS A 554 -35.85 -16.83 0.54
N VAL A 555 -35.75 -17.05 -0.77
CA VAL A 555 -34.74 -16.37 -1.61
C VAL A 555 -35.16 -15.02 -2.16
N ALA A 556 -36.47 -14.72 -2.25
CA ALA A 556 -36.95 -13.48 -2.87
C ALA A 556 -37.94 -12.71 -2.00
N SER A 557 -38.97 -13.35 -1.45
CA SER A 557 -39.96 -12.65 -0.60
C SER A 557 -39.32 -12.10 0.67
N ALA A 558 -38.43 -12.87 1.29
CA ALA A 558 -37.68 -12.46 2.46
C ALA A 558 -36.88 -11.17 2.21
N VAL A 559 -36.30 -10.99 1.02
CA VAL A 559 -35.61 -9.73 0.64
C VAL A 559 -36.57 -8.55 0.64
N GLY A 560 -37.76 -8.71 0.06
CA GLY A 560 -38.80 -7.68 0.05
C GLY A 560 -39.27 -7.31 1.46
N LEU A 561 -39.51 -8.33 2.29
CA LEU A 561 -39.93 -8.20 3.69
C LEU A 561 -38.84 -7.54 4.55
N ALA A 562 -37.56 -7.86 4.33
CA ALA A 562 -36.43 -7.20 5.00
C ALA A 562 -36.37 -5.69 4.71
N CYS A 563 -36.81 -5.28 3.52
CA CYS A 563 -36.76 -3.89 3.05
C CYS A 563 -37.97 -3.04 3.45
N LEU A 564 -39.05 -3.62 3.98
CA LEU A 564 -40.28 -2.88 4.32
C LEU A 564 -40.04 -1.71 5.29
N GLY A 565 -39.18 -1.90 6.30
CA GLY A 565 -38.74 -0.81 7.18
C GLY A 565 -38.01 0.32 6.45
N VAL A 566 -37.14 -0.05 5.49
CA VAL A 566 -36.40 0.90 4.64
C VAL A 566 -37.30 1.65 3.67
N PHE A 567 -38.43 1.08 3.26
CA PHE A 567 -39.47 1.81 2.53
C PHE A 567 -40.32 2.68 3.46
N GLY A 568 -40.38 2.35 4.75
CA GLY A 568 -41.21 3.07 5.73
C GLY A 568 -42.68 2.67 5.64
N VAL A 569 -42.97 1.42 5.28
CA VAL A 569 -44.31 0.82 5.27
C VAL A 569 -44.23 -0.54 5.94
N ARG A 570 -45.03 -0.77 7.00
CA ARG A 570 -45.12 -2.05 7.70
C ARG A 570 -46.57 -2.32 8.09
N THR A 571 -47.33 -2.76 7.11
CA THR A 571 -48.72 -3.17 7.27
C THR A 571 -48.88 -4.61 6.77
N ALA A 572 -49.91 -5.31 7.25
CA ALA A 572 -50.25 -6.64 6.76
C ALA A 572 -50.43 -6.67 5.23
N ALA A 573 -50.96 -5.59 4.63
CA ALA A 573 -51.06 -5.45 3.19
C ALA A 573 -49.68 -5.36 2.52
N SER A 574 -48.76 -4.53 3.03
CA SER A 574 -47.40 -4.44 2.48
C SER A 574 -46.58 -5.73 2.61
N GLU A 575 -46.85 -6.54 3.64
CA GLU A 575 -46.23 -7.86 3.80
C GLU A 575 -46.78 -8.87 2.78
N ARG A 576 -48.11 -8.93 2.59
CA ARG A 576 -48.72 -9.75 1.53
C ARG A 576 -48.21 -9.34 0.15
N TYR A 577 -48.14 -8.03 -0.11
CA TYR A 577 -47.55 -7.48 -1.33
C TYR A 577 -46.12 -7.98 -1.56
N ALA A 578 -45.25 -7.86 -0.54
CA ALA A 578 -43.86 -8.27 -0.63
C ALA A 578 -43.70 -9.79 -0.87
N ARG A 579 -44.55 -10.61 -0.24
CA ARG A 579 -44.57 -12.07 -0.45
C ARG A 579 -44.99 -12.45 -1.86
N ALA A 580 -46.15 -11.99 -2.30
CA ALA A 580 -46.66 -12.31 -3.63
C ALA A 580 -45.71 -11.81 -4.73
N LEU A 581 -45.19 -10.58 -4.59
CA LEU A 581 -44.23 -10.05 -5.54
C LEU A 581 -42.92 -10.85 -5.54
N GLY A 582 -42.39 -11.20 -4.37
CA GLY A 582 -41.17 -11.99 -4.25
C GLY A 582 -41.27 -13.34 -4.98
N VAL A 583 -42.36 -14.06 -4.76
CA VAL A 583 -42.64 -15.33 -5.48
C VAL A 583 -42.73 -15.11 -6.98
N ALA A 584 -43.48 -14.10 -7.44
CA ALA A 584 -43.60 -13.80 -8.87
C ALA A 584 -42.24 -13.49 -9.53
N LEU A 585 -41.41 -12.69 -8.87
CA LEU A 585 -40.07 -12.34 -9.35
C LEU A 585 -39.17 -13.57 -9.43
N GLN A 586 -39.21 -14.46 -8.43
CA GLN A 586 -38.38 -15.65 -8.42
C GLN A 586 -38.82 -16.71 -9.42
N LEU A 587 -40.12 -16.93 -9.59
CA LEU A 587 -40.63 -17.78 -10.67
C LEU A 587 -40.19 -17.24 -12.05
N THR A 588 -40.21 -15.92 -12.24
CA THR A 588 -39.71 -15.30 -13.46
C THR A 588 -38.20 -15.54 -13.66
N ASN A 589 -37.39 -15.50 -12.58
CA ASN A 589 -35.97 -15.84 -12.64
C ASN A 589 -35.76 -17.31 -13.02
N ILE A 590 -36.49 -18.23 -12.38
CA ILE A 590 -36.41 -19.66 -12.67
C ILE A 590 -36.71 -19.92 -14.15
N LEU A 591 -37.76 -19.32 -14.71
CA LEU A 591 -38.09 -19.48 -16.13
C LEU A 591 -37.03 -18.90 -17.07
N ARG A 592 -36.44 -17.77 -16.69
CA ARG A 592 -35.35 -17.15 -17.45
C ARG A 592 -34.12 -18.02 -17.52
N ASP A 593 -33.75 -18.65 -16.40
CA ASP A 593 -32.46 -19.31 -16.24
C ASP A 593 -32.56 -20.85 -16.22
N VAL A 594 -33.74 -21.45 -16.43
CA VAL A 594 -34.00 -22.91 -16.29
C VAL A 594 -32.99 -23.81 -17.01
N TRP A 595 -32.51 -23.42 -18.20
CA TRP A 595 -31.45 -24.18 -18.89
C TRP A 595 -30.09 -24.05 -18.21
N ALA A 596 -29.69 -22.83 -17.85
CA ALA A 596 -28.41 -22.57 -17.20
C ALA A 596 -28.35 -23.23 -15.81
N ASP A 597 -29.46 -23.18 -15.07
CA ASP A 597 -29.58 -23.84 -13.77
C ASP A 597 -29.52 -25.36 -13.87
N ALA A 598 -30.15 -25.96 -14.90
CA ALA A 598 -30.05 -27.39 -15.15
C ALA A 598 -28.61 -27.85 -15.48
N GLN A 599 -27.83 -27.01 -16.17
CA GLN A 599 -26.39 -27.25 -16.38
C GLN A 599 -25.58 -27.13 -15.08
N ALA A 600 -25.98 -26.22 -14.19
CA ALA A 600 -25.41 -26.09 -12.85
C ALA A 600 -25.91 -27.17 -11.86
N GLY A 601 -26.71 -28.13 -12.32
CA GLY A 601 -27.21 -29.25 -11.51
C GLY A 601 -28.49 -28.97 -10.72
N ARG A 602 -29.11 -27.80 -10.89
CA ARG A 602 -30.31 -27.35 -10.18
C ARG A 602 -31.55 -27.50 -11.05
N VAL A 603 -32.66 -28.00 -10.50
CA VAL A 603 -33.94 -28.14 -11.23
C VAL A 603 -35.06 -27.66 -10.31
N TYR A 604 -35.43 -26.38 -10.47
CA TYR A 604 -36.44 -25.74 -9.62
C TYR A 604 -37.87 -26.12 -9.97
N LEU A 605 -38.16 -26.47 -11.22
CA LEU A 605 -39.52 -26.83 -11.63
C LEU A 605 -40.01 -28.05 -10.83
N PRO A 606 -41.23 -28.03 -10.27
CA PRO A 606 -41.71 -29.12 -9.43
C PRO A 606 -41.78 -30.44 -10.18
N ARG A 607 -41.41 -31.53 -9.50
CA ARG A 607 -41.48 -32.88 -10.06
C ARG A 607 -42.89 -33.24 -10.52
N GLU A 608 -43.91 -32.88 -9.73
CA GLU A 608 -45.31 -33.10 -10.11
C GLU A 608 -45.68 -32.47 -11.47
N ASP A 609 -45.10 -31.31 -11.80
CA ASP A 609 -45.40 -30.61 -13.05
C ASP A 609 -44.57 -31.17 -14.20
N LEU A 610 -43.31 -31.54 -13.95
CA LEU A 610 -42.50 -32.29 -14.91
C LEU A 610 -43.24 -33.56 -15.34
N ASP A 611 -43.75 -34.33 -14.37
CA ASP A 611 -44.52 -35.55 -14.61
C ASP A 611 -45.84 -35.26 -15.34
N ARG A 612 -46.59 -34.22 -14.91
CA ARG A 612 -47.85 -33.79 -15.53
C ARG A 612 -47.73 -33.48 -17.01
N PHE A 613 -46.62 -32.87 -17.43
CA PHE A 613 -46.38 -32.50 -18.83
C PHE A 613 -45.54 -33.54 -19.59
N GLY A 614 -45.15 -34.64 -18.93
CA GLY A 614 -44.32 -35.70 -19.52
C GLY A 614 -42.93 -35.23 -19.92
N VAL A 615 -42.33 -34.32 -19.13
CA VAL A 615 -40.99 -33.75 -19.32
C VAL A 615 -40.05 -34.41 -18.32
N GLY A 616 -39.00 -35.09 -18.79
CA GLY A 616 -38.04 -35.74 -17.90
C GLY A 616 -37.20 -34.75 -17.09
N ALA A 617 -36.78 -35.12 -15.88
CA ALA A 617 -36.00 -34.25 -14.99
C ALA A 617 -34.66 -33.75 -15.58
N ASP A 618 -34.07 -34.50 -16.53
CA ASP A 618 -32.84 -34.13 -17.22
C ASP A 618 -33.06 -33.46 -18.58
N ALA A 619 -34.32 -33.22 -18.98
CA ALA A 619 -34.67 -32.68 -20.31
C ALA A 619 -33.97 -31.33 -20.58
N PHE A 620 -33.98 -30.43 -19.60
CA PHE A 620 -33.30 -29.12 -19.70
C PHE A 620 -31.78 -29.24 -19.79
N ARG A 621 -31.17 -30.21 -19.10
CA ARG A 621 -29.72 -30.46 -19.19
C ARG A 621 -29.34 -31.01 -20.56
N ARG A 622 -30.20 -31.83 -21.17
CA ARG A 622 -30.02 -32.35 -22.54
C ARG A 622 -30.35 -31.31 -23.63
N GLY A 623 -30.86 -30.14 -23.25
CA GLY A 623 -31.27 -29.11 -24.21
C GLY A 623 -32.54 -29.46 -24.99
N GLU A 624 -33.41 -30.31 -24.44
CA GLU A 624 -34.68 -30.63 -25.07
C GLU A 624 -35.57 -29.39 -25.20
N TYR A 625 -36.06 -29.15 -26.41
CA TYR A 625 -36.95 -28.05 -26.72
C TYR A 625 -38.04 -28.53 -27.68
N ASN A 626 -39.25 -28.74 -27.15
CA ASN A 626 -40.42 -29.27 -27.86
C ASN A 626 -41.70 -28.70 -27.25
N GLU A 627 -42.85 -29.02 -27.86
CA GLU A 627 -44.15 -28.48 -27.44
C GLU A 627 -44.49 -28.76 -25.97
N ARG A 628 -44.11 -29.93 -25.44
CA ARG A 628 -44.36 -30.29 -24.03
C ARG A 628 -43.56 -29.41 -23.07
N VAL A 629 -42.28 -29.16 -23.39
CA VAL A 629 -41.42 -28.25 -22.62
C VAL A 629 -41.98 -26.82 -22.65
N VAL A 630 -42.37 -26.32 -23.82
CA VAL A 630 -42.94 -24.97 -23.95
C VAL A 630 -44.28 -24.87 -23.20
N ALA A 631 -45.12 -25.91 -23.25
CA ALA A 631 -46.38 -25.97 -22.51
C ALA A 631 -46.17 -25.95 -20.99
N LEU A 632 -45.20 -26.71 -20.48
CA LEU A 632 -44.78 -26.68 -19.08
C LEU A 632 -44.32 -25.26 -18.66
N LEU A 633 -43.47 -24.62 -19.46
CA LEU A 633 -42.95 -23.28 -19.14
C LEU A 633 -44.04 -22.20 -19.17
N ARG A 634 -44.99 -22.28 -20.12
CA ARG A 634 -46.20 -21.43 -20.13
C ARG A 634 -47.05 -21.63 -18.88
N PHE A 635 -47.27 -22.87 -18.47
CA PHE A 635 -48.01 -23.18 -17.25
C PHE A 635 -47.36 -22.57 -16.00
N GLN A 636 -46.03 -22.58 -15.91
CA GLN A 636 -45.31 -21.90 -14.83
C GLN A 636 -45.34 -20.37 -14.97
N ALA A 637 -45.35 -19.84 -16.20
CA ALA A 637 -45.53 -18.41 -16.45
C ALA A 637 -46.92 -17.93 -16.01
N ASP A 638 -47.96 -18.74 -16.20
CA ASP A 638 -49.31 -18.47 -15.71
C ASP A 638 -49.33 -18.37 -14.17
N ARG A 639 -48.61 -19.25 -13.47
CA ARG A 639 -48.42 -19.14 -12.01
C ARG A 639 -47.73 -17.84 -11.62
N ALA A 640 -46.62 -17.49 -12.27
CA ALA A 640 -45.93 -16.23 -12.01
C ALA A 640 -46.87 -15.02 -12.23
N ARG A 641 -47.72 -15.06 -13.27
CA ARG A 641 -48.73 -14.03 -13.56
C ARG A 641 -49.80 -13.94 -12.47
N ALA A 642 -50.26 -15.07 -11.93
CA ALA A 642 -51.20 -15.08 -10.81
C ALA A 642 -50.60 -14.40 -9.56
N PHE A 643 -49.34 -14.67 -9.22
CA PHE A 643 -48.67 -13.98 -8.10
C PHE A 643 -48.45 -12.49 -8.36
N TYR A 644 -48.20 -12.06 -9.61
CA TYR A 644 -48.19 -10.64 -9.94
C TYR A 644 -49.55 -9.97 -9.72
N GLN A 645 -50.65 -10.66 -10.04
CA GLN A 645 -52.01 -10.16 -9.80
C GLN A 645 -52.34 -10.12 -8.30
N GLU A 646 -51.93 -11.13 -7.54
CA GLU A 646 -52.06 -11.15 -6.08
C GLU A 646 -51.28 -9.99 -5.44
N ALA A 647 -50.05 -9.74 -5.90
CA ALA A 647 -49.28 -8.58 -5.48
C ALA A 647 -50.02 -7.28 -5.80
N ASP A 648 -50.51 -7.08 -7.02
CA ASP A 648 -51.26 -5.87 -7.38
C ASP A 648 -52.52 -5.69 -6.49
N ALA A 649 -53.23 -6.77 -6.16
CA ALA A 649 -54.38 -6.76 -5.27
C ALA A 649 -54.03 -6.48 -3.79
N ALA A 650 -52.84 -6.89 -3.35
CA ALA A 650 -52.34 -6.66 -1.99
C ALA A 650 -51.65 -5.30 -1.82
N LEU A 651 -51.44 -4.54 -2.90
CA LEU A 651 -50.76 -3.24 -2.85
C LEU A 651 -51.54 -2.29 -1.91
N PRO A 652 -50.92 -1.79 -0.84
CA PRO A 652 -51.62 -0.93 0.12
C PRO A 652 -52.01 0.41 -0.53
N ALA A 653 -53.24 0.88 -0.29
CA ALA A 653 -53.70 2.17 -0.79
C ALA A 653 -52.88 3.33 -0.21
N GLU A 654 -52.57 3.27 1.08
CA GLU A 654 -51.69 4.20 1.78
C GLU A 654 -50.23 3.74 1.70
N GLY A 655 -49.30 4.62 1.36
CA GLY A 655 -47.87 4.30 1.31
C GLY A 655 -47.41 3.63 0.00
N LYS A 656 -48.28 3.48 -1.02
CA LYS A 656 -47.93 2.95 -2.35
C LYS A 656 -46.79 3.70 -3.04
N GLU A 657 -46.60 4.97 -2.71
CA GLU A 657 -45.55 5.85 -3.23
C GLU A 657 -44.16 5.47 -2.70
N ARG A 658 -44.12 4.92 -1.48
CA ARG A 658 -42.91 4.42 -0.80
C ARG A 658 -42.48 3.06 -1.35
N LEU A 659 -43.43 2.26 -1.83
CA LEU A 659 -43.19 1.00 -2.53
C LEU A 659 -42.82 1.20 -4.01
N PHE A 660 -42.59 2.44 -4.47
CA PHE A 660 -42.20 2.71 -5.85
C PHE A 660 -41.05 1.81 -6.36
N PRO A 661 -39.94 1.59 -5.62
CA PRO A 661 -38.88 0.70 -6.08
C PRO A 661 -39.36 -0.74 -6.31
N ALA A 662 -40.17 -1.28 -5.40
CA ALA A 662 -40.74 -2.63 -5.53
C ALA A 662 -41.71 -2.73 -6.71
N ARG A 663 -42.59 -1.73 -6.88
CA ARG A 663 -43.53 -1.64 -8.01
C ARG A 663 -42.80 -1.57 -9.35
N LEU A 664 -41.77 -0.75 -9.47
CA LEU A 664 -40.97 -0.65 -10.69
C LEU A 664 -40.29 -1.98 -11.03
N MET A 665 -39.75 -2.69 -10.04
CA MET A 665 -39.17 -4.01 -10.26
C MET A 665 -40.22 -5.01 -10.76
N GLY A 666 -41.40 -5.04 -10.14
CA GLY A 666 -42.51 -5.88 -10.58
C GLY A 666 -42.88 -5.65 -12.05
N ARG A 667 -42.94 -4.40 -12.49
CA ARG A 667 -43.23 -4.07 -13.90
C ARG A 667 -42.15 -4.53 -14.86
N ILE A 668 -40.88 -4.30 -14.52
CA ILE A 668 -39.75 -4.69 -15.37
C ILE A 668 -39.71 -6.21 -15.53
N TYR A 669 -39.93 -6.96 -14.45
CA TYR A 669 -39.93 -8.42 -14.50
C TYR A 669 -41.19 -9.00 -15.15
N ARG A 670 -42.36 -8.38 -14.96
CA ARG A 670 -43.55 -8.74 -15.73
C ARG A 670 -43.32 -8.58 -17.23
N ARG A 671 -42.67 -7.49 -17.64
CA ARG A 671 -42.27 -7.30 -19.03
C ARG A 671 -41.27 -8.37 -19.50
N LEU A 672 -40.32 -8.74 -18.65
CA LEU A 672 -39.38 -9.81 -18.95
C LEU A 672 -40.11 -11.14 -19.21
N LEU A 673 -41.11 -11.47 -18.38
CA LEU A 673 -41.95 -12.66 -18.55
C LEU A 673 -42.71 -12.65 -19.88
N GLU A 674 -43.33 -11.52 -20.23
CA GLU A 674 -44.05 -11.34 -21.51
C GLU A 674 -43.13 -11.56 -22.73
N GLU A 675 -41.90 -11.02 -22.69
CA GLU A 675 -40.92 -11.20 -23.77
C GLU A 675 -40.45 -12.66 -23.88
N MET A 676 -40.27 -13.35 -22.75
CA MET A 676 -39.91 -14.78 -22.75
C MET A 676 -41.03 -15.64 -23.33
N GLU A 677 -42.26 -15.38 -22.92
CA GLU A 677 -43.44 -16.08 -23.41
C GLU A 677 -43.68 -15.86 -24.90
N GLY A 678 -43.56 -14.61 -25.37
CA GLY A 678 -43.69 -14.25 -26.79
C GLY A 678 -42.62 -14.91 -27.68
N ALA A 679 -41.43 -15.15 -27.15
CA ALA A 679 -40.36 -15.87 -27.84
C ALA A 679 -40.45 -17.41 -27.72
N GLY A 680 -41.40 -17.93 -26.94
CA GLY A 680 -41.56 -19.37 -26.70
C GLY A 680 -40.54 -19.98 -25.73
N PHE A 681 -39.89 -19.16 -24.89
CA PHE A 681 -38.84 -19.58 -23.96
C PHE A 681 -37.67 -20.31 -24.63
N PRO A 682 -36.89 -19.64 -25.50
CA PRO A 682 -35.84 -20.29 -26.26
C PRO A 682 -34.72 -20.86 -25.37
N PRO A 683 -34.09 -21.99 -25.78
CA PRO A 683 -33.03 -22.64 -25.00
C PRO A 683 -31.71 -21.85 -24.99
N GLY A 684 -30.74 -22.31 -24.19
CA GLY A 684 -29.36 -21.82 -24.25
C GLY A 684 -29.08 -20.54 -23.46
N GLY A 685 -29.90 -20.24 -22.45
CA GLY A 685 -29.67 -19.08 -21.57
C GLY A 685 -29.96 -17.74 -22.25
N TRP A 686 -30.84 -17.73 -23.25
CA TRP A 686 -31.30 -16.51 -23.91
C TRP A 686 -31.99 -15.58 -22.90
N ARG A 687 -31.52 -14.34 -22.84
CA ARG A 687 -32.08 -13.29 -21.98
C ARG A 687 -32.70 -12.21 -22.86
N PRO A 688 -34.01 -11.92 -22.72
CA PRO A 688 -34.63 -10.87 -23.48
C PRO A 688 -33.87 -9.54 -23.29
N PRO A 689 -33.45 -8.88 -24.38
CA PRO A 689 -32.88 -7.56 -24.27
C PRO A 689 -34.00 -6.63 -23.79
N LEU A 690 -33.86 -6.07 -22.59
CA LEU A 690 -34.67 -4.96 -22.14
C LEU A 690 -33.82 -3.68 -22.26
N PRO A 691 -33.94 -2.93 -23.38
CA PRO A 691 -33.23 -1.67 -23.55
C PRO A 691 -33.48 -0.69 -22.41
N ALA A 692 -32.53 0.22 -22.18
CA ALA A 692 -32.65 1.26 -21.16
C ALA A 692 -33.93 2.11 -21.33
N TRP A 693 -34.37 2.37 -22.58
CA TRP A 693 -35.59 3.13 -22.84
C TRP A 693 -36.87 2.40 -22.40
N VAL A 694 -36.91 1.06 -22.45
CA VAL A 694 -38.04 0.27 -21.94
C VAL A 694 -38.12 0.42 -20.43
N LYS A 695 -36.98 0.29 -19.73
CA LYS A 695 -36.91 0.47 -18.28
C LYS A 695 -37.30 1.89 -17.87
N LEU A 696 -36.89 2.89 -18.63
CA LEU A 696 -37.28 4.29 -18.41
C LEU A 696 -38.78 4.51 -18.64
N ARG A 697 -39.36 3.90 -19.69
CA ARG A 697 -40.80 3.97 -19.96
C ARG A 697 -41.61 3.37 -18.81
N GLU A 698 -41.21 2.21 -18.30
CA GLU A 698 -41.88 1.59 -17.16
C GLU A 698 -41.69 2.39 -15.86
N ALA A 699 -40.53 3.04 -15.67
CA ALA A 699 -40.32 3.96 -14.57
C ALA A 699 -41.24 5.19 -14.64
N LEU A 700 -41.43 5.78 -15.82
CA LEU A 700 -42.34 6.90 -16.04
C LEU A 700 -43.81 6.50 -15.81
N ARG A 701 -44.23 5.32 -16.29
CA ARG A 701 -45.57 4.77 -16.04
C ARG A 701 -45.81 4.54 -14.55
N CYS A 702 -44.85 3.93 -13.86
CA CYS A 702 -44.90 3.71 -12.41
C CYS A 702 -44.97 5.02 -11.62
N TYR A 703 -44.26 6.05 -12.09
CA TYR A 703 -44.27 7.36 -11.45
C TYR A 703 -45.63 8.08 -11.62
N ARG A 704 -46.27 7.96 -12.79
CA ARG A 704 -47.58 8.59 -13.06
C ARG A 704 -48.73 8.00 -12.24
N GLU A 705 -48.58 6.78 -11.74
CA GLU A 705 -49.55 6.11 -10.86
C GLU A 705 -49.27 6.34 -9.37
N ARG A 706 -48.39 7.30 -9.03
CA ARG A 706 -48.15 7.68 -7.64
C ARG A 706 -49.40 8.26 -6.99
#